data_AF-A0A2T2S250-F1
#
_entry.id   AF-A0A2T2S250-F1
#
_cell.length_a   1.000
_cell.length_b   1.000
_cell.length_c   1.000
_cell.angle_alpha   90.00
_cell.angle_beta   90.00
_cell.angle_gamma   90.00
#
_symmetry.space_group_name_H-M   'P 1'
#
loop_
_entity.id
_entity.type
_entity.pdbx_description
1 polymer ?
#
loop_
_entity_poly.entity_id
_entity_poly.type
_entity_poly.pdbx_seq_one_letter_code
_entity_poly.pdbx_strand_id
1 'polypeptide(L)'
;MRWARKRRFSHRLRWRLAGAILLVATAWLVQLPFGGDRQQPAERDSPVLALVSQSPQQRASQLQAIARQGSERARLRARSLLAADAIAQNQGERALKWLDGLAERYSLLAPQIAFDRAHAYLLAGELERSRDQLRQLLERYPEAPVAARALDWLGWQDPRYWQRGVTQFPSHPSSVEMARQLLDSESEQVADPAPLWLAIARFAPQPERASEARDRLMALAPEGLDSQDWAAIAAGYWDERAYGKAARAYARAAEIPAHLYRRGRGYQLSNQRISAAEAYERLLREFPQAPEAGSALLRLAEMADRGQALHYFNRAIHNFPDKAPQARATKAQLLASVSRHSAQYHRERLLAEHPHSEPAAQYRWHLAQQQAEAGHLEAAMQQAAVIARDNADSSLAPRAAFWRGKWAAQLGQDGTAREAFQRVLRAHTASYYAWRSASLLGRKVGDFRQLRSAERSVQRPQQRPGLPAGSDAVEELYRLGQDERAWAAWRVANGSASELTVREQFTEGLLRIARGDYLQGLNRIWTLQQRDGKQAHQQWQALRQQPKYWHALFPLPYYEAIAQQAQQYRLDPLLVTAIIRRESRFEPDMGSSAGAIGLMQLIPSTASRAAERLGLSDYDLRDPQDSLRLGSWYLARLHGRYEGNALLMVASYNAGVGNVNDWLEQRDPNDPDAFVAQIPFDETRNYVKAVFGNYWNYLRLYDPSMREVAGSPP
;
A
#
# COMPACT_ATOMS: atom_id res chain seq x y z
N MET A 1 63.25 32.21 1.77
CA MET A 1 64.20 32.16 0.62
C MET A 1 63.56 31.29 -0.47
N ARG A 2 63.20 31.86 -1.64
CA ARG A 2 63.85 31.68 -2.97
C ARG A 2 63.99 30.19 -3.36
N TRP A 3 63.42 29.69 -4.46
CA TRP A 3 63.43 30.17 -5.87
C TRP A 3 62.05 29.94 -6.59
N ALA A 4 61.45 30.92 -7.29
CA ALA A 4 61.47 31.15 -8.78
C ALA A 4 60.55 30.20 -9.60
N ARG A 5 59.75 30.58 -10.63
CA ARG A 5 59.47 31.87 -11.33
C ARG A 5 58.10 31.82 -12.09
N LYS A 6 57.22 32.80 -11.83
CA LYS A 6 56.50 33.75 -12.75
C LYS A 6 55.69 33.34 -14.03
N ARG A 7 54.53 34.03 -14.15
CA ARG A 7 53.61 34.34 -15.31
C ARG A 7 52.58 33.25 -15.67
N ARG A 8 51.26 33.48 -15.72
CA ARG A 8 50.34 34.50 -16.32
C ARG A 8 50.23 34.46 -17.86
N PHE A 9 49.11 33.97 -18.40
CA PHE A 9 48.07 34.77 -19.11
C PHE A 9 46.80 33.91 -19.38
N SER A 10 45.81 34.42 -20.13
CA SER A 10 44.37 34.13 -19.93
C SER A 10 43.53 33.88 -21.22
N HIS A 11 42.24 33.53 -21.01
CA HIS A 11 41.08 33.56 -21.94
C HIS A 11 40.74 32.36 -22.87
N ARG A 12 39.64 31.68 -22.49
CA ARG A 12 38.40 31.31 -23.22
C ARG A 12 38.41 30.82 -24.71
N LEU A 13 37.68 29.71 -24.88
CA LEU A 13 36.66 29.37 -25.91
C LEU A 13 37.02 28.48 -27.14
N ARG A 14 36.60 27.20 -27.04
CA ARG A 14 35.81 26.38 -28.01
C ARG A 14 36.27 26.14 -29.48
N TRP A 15 36.53 24.86 -29.81
CA TRP A 15 35.74 23.94 -30.69
C TRP A 15 36.58 22.98 -31.56
N ARG A 16 36.13 21.71 -31.58
CA ARG A 16 36.01 20.74 -32.71
C ARG A 16 37.13 19.75 -33.10
N LEU A 17 36.66 18.51 -33.31
CA LEU A 17 37.18 17.35 -34.07
C LEU A 17 38.45 16.69 -33.47
N ALA A 18 38.72 15.37 -33.53
CA ALA A 18 38.04 14.09 -33.81
C ALA A 18 39.19 13.04 -33.80
N GLY A 19 39.06 11.73 -33.55
CA GLY A 19 37.96 10.86 -33.11
C GLY A 19 38.37 9.37 -33.15
N ALA A 20 37.57 8.48 -32.54
CA ALA A 20 37.56 6.99 -32.67
C ALA A 20 38.78 6.22 -32.09
N ILE A 21 38.74 4.92 -31.70
CA ILE A 21 37.81 3.77 -31.93
C ILE A 21 37.53 3.00 -30.59
N LEU A 22 36.66 1.97 -30.47
CA LEU A 22 35.17 1.91 -30.45
C LEU A 22 34.67 0.45 -30.16
N LEU A 23 34.09 0.15 -28.98
CA LEU A 23 33.34 -1.12 -28.69
C LEU A 23 32.14 -0.85 -27.74
N VAL A 24 31.05 -0.29 -28.25
CA VAL A 24 29.77 -0.95 -28.59
C VAL A 24 29.11 -1.80 -27.49
N ALA A 25 28.14 -1.20 -26.80
CA ALA A 25 26.81 -1.79 -26.60
C ALA A 25 25.78 -0.65 -26.65
N THR A 26 25.24 -0.35 -27.83
CA THR A 26 24.41 0.85 -28.06
C THR A 26 22.96 0.64 -27.65
N ALA A 27 22.50 1.44 -26.68
CA ALA A 27 21.07 1.64 -26.42
C ALA A 27 20.42 2.31 -27.65
N TRP A 28 19.53 1.59 -28.33
CA TRP A 28 18.69 2.16 -29.38
C TRP A 28 17.53 2.96 -28.78
N LEU A 29 17.75 4.26 -28.60
CA LEU A 29 16.69 5.24 -28.35
C LEU A 29 15.86 5.43 -29.63
N VAL A 30 14.81 4.62 -29.78
CA VAL A 30 13.70 4.95 -30.69
C VAL A 30 12.61 5.63 -29.87
N GLN A 31 12.33 6.90 -30.20
CA GLN A 31 11.10 7.56 -29.76
C GLN A 31 9.91 6.92 -30.49
N LEU A 32 9.36 5.84 -29.94
CA LEU A 32 8.07 5.31 -30.37
C LEU A 32 6.93 6.16 -29.76
N PRO A 33 5.84 6.40 -30.51
CA PRO A 33 4.74 7.23 -30.05
C PRO A 33 3.95 6.58 -28.91
N PHE A 34 3.20 7.41 -28.17
CA PHE A 34 2.14 6.94 -27.30
C PHE A 34 1.10 6.14 -28.12
N GLY A 35 0.82 4.91 -27.71
CA GLY A 35 -0.20 4.07 -28.36
C GLY A 35 0.32 2.66 -28.61
N GLY A 36 0.02 1.75 -27.69
CA GLY A 36 0.54 0.38 -27.71
C GLY A 36 -0.14 -0.45 -26.63
N ASP A 37 -1.46 -0.61 -26.76
CA ASP A 37 -2.19 -1.62 -26.02
C ASP A 37 -1.52 -2.99 -26.26
N ARG A 38 -1.24 -3.78 -25.22
CA ARG A 38 -0.59 -5.12 -25.37
C ARG A 38 -1.61 -6.09 -25.99
N GLN A 39 -1.86 -5.93 -27.29
CA GLN A 39 -2.78 -6.72 -28.10
C GLN A 39 -2.05 -7.79 -28.89
N GLN A 40 -2.10 -9.02 -28.37
CA GLN A 40 -2.63 -10.13 -29.16
C GLN A 40 -3.78 -10.77 -28.36
N PRO A 41 -5.03 -10.78 -28.88
CA PRO A 41 -6.18 -11.31 -28.15
C PRO A 41 -6.09 -12.81 -27.85
N ALA A 42 -5.46 -13.60 -28.74
CA ALA A 42 -5.41 -15.06 -28.66
C ALA A 42 -4.52 -15.62 -27.53
N GLU A 43 -3.70 -14.79 -26.87
CA GLU A 43 -2.68 -15.24 -25.92
C GLU A 43 -3.16 -15.32 -24.46
N ARG A 44 -4.36 -14.83 -24.15
CA ARG A 44 -4.87 -14.68 -22.78
C ARG A 44 -5.68 -15.89 -22.30
N ASP A 45 -6.33 -16.62 -23.21
CA ASP A 45 -7.26 -17.70 -22.86
C ASP A 45 -6.56 -19.07 -22.74
N SER A 46 -5.96 -19.29 -21.58
CA SER A 46 -5.53 -20.63 -21.16
C SER A 46 -6.45 -21.12 -20.05
N PRO A 47 -7.13 -22.27 -20.23
CA PRO A 47 -8.10 -22.76 -19.23
C PRO A 47 -7.45 -23.02 -17.87
N VAL A 48 -6.15 -23.30 -17.84
CA VAL A 48 -5.34 -23.42 -16.62
C VAL A 48 -5.47 -22.21 -15.69
N LEU A 49 -5.54 -20.98 -16.23
CA LEU A 49 -5.55 -19.75 -15.43
C LEU A 49 -6.82 -19.58 -14.58
N ALA A 50 -7.95 -20.16 -15.02
CA ALA A 50 -9.20 -20.17 -14.24
C ALA A 50 -9.18 -21.21 -13.11
N LEU A 51 -8.23 -22.15 -13.11
CA LEU A 51 -8.06 -23.20 -12.10
C LEU A 51 -7.06 -22.83 -11.00
N VAL A 52 -6.36 -21.69 -11.13
CA VAL A 52 -5.31 -21.25 -10.20
C VAL A 52 -5.86 -20.94 -8.80
N SER A 53 -7.12 -20.51 -8.72
CA SER A 53 -7.83 -20.21 -7.46
C SER A 53 -8.41 -21.46 -6.76
N GLN A 54 -8.41 -22.62 -7.42
CA GLN A 54 -8.89 -23.88 -6.86
C GLN A 54 -7.76 -24.58 -6.09
N SER A 55 -8.11 -25.40 -5.09
CA SER A 55 -7.12 -26.22 -4.38
C SER A 55 -6.45 -27.25 -5.33
N PRO A 56 -5.22 -27.72 -5.04
CA PRO A 56 -4.57 -28.77 -5.81
C PRO A 56 -5.46 -30.00 -6.06
N GLN A 57 -6.26 -30.40 -5.06
CA GLN A 57 -7.20 -31.52 -5.15
C GLN A 57 -8.35 -31.24 -6.13
N GLN A 58 -8.94 -30.04 -6.08
CA GLN A 58 -10.04 -29.63 -6.95
C GLN A 58 -9.63 -29.52 -8.43
N ARG A 59 -8.42 -29.01 -8.70
CA ARG A 59 -7.93 -28.79 -10.08
C ARG A 59 -7.23 -30.00 -10.72
N ALA A 60 -6.82 -31.00 -9.94
CA ALA A 60 -5.93 -32.08 -10.40
C ALA A 60 -6.43 -32.82 -11.66
N SER A 61 -7.71 -33.19 -11.72
CA SER A 61 -8.29 -33.93 -12.86
C SER A 61 -8.34 -33.07 -14.13
N GLN A 62 -8.76 -31.81 -13.98
CA GLN A 62 -8.85 -30.83 -15.07
C GLN A 62 -7.47 -30.49 -15.63
N LEU A 63 -6.47 -30.27 -14.77
CA LEU A 63 -5.08 -30.07 -15.20
C LEU A 63 -4.53 -31.30 -15.92
N GLN A 64 -4.83 -32.53 -15.48
CA GLN A 64 -4.38 -33.74 -16.16
C GLN A 64 -5.00 -33.90 -17.55
N ALA A 65 -6.28 -33.55 -17.72
CA ALA A 65 -6.92 -33.52 -19.04
C ALA A 65 -6.27 -32.48 -19.95
N ILE A 66 -6.08 -31.25 -19.45
CA ILE A 66 -5.41 -30.16 -20.19
C ILE A 66 -3.97 -30.56 -20.56
N ALA A 67 -3.21 -31.20 -19.67
CA ALA A 67 -1.83 -31.65 -19.91
C ALA A 67 -1.72 -32.69 -21.04
N ARG A 68 -2.79 -33.46 -21.30
CA ARG A 68 -2.86 -34.43 -22.39
C ARG A 68 -3.33 -33.81 -23.71
N GLN A 69 -4.43 -33.05 -23.67
CA GLN A 69 -5.22 -32.69 -24.86
C GLN A 69 -5.30 -31.17 -25.15
N GLY A 70 -4.77 -30.31 -24.28
CA GLY A 70 -4.80 -28.86 -24.47
C GLY A 70 -3.86 -28.35 -25.56
N SER A 71 -3.99 -27.05 -25.88
CA SER A 71 -3.00 -26.32 -26.68
C SER A 71 -1.60 -26.42 -26.06
N GLU A 72 -0.52 -26.20 -26.83
CA GLU A 72 0.85 -26.37 -26.32
C GLU A 72 1.11 -25.54 -25.05
N ARG A 73 0.83 -24.23 -25.06
CA ARG A 73 1.01 -23.38 -23.87
C ARG A 73 0.14 -23.83 -22.68
N ALA A 74 -1.09 -24.31 -22.93
CA ALA A 74 -1.94 -24.85 -21.88
C ALA A 74 -1.39 -26.16 -21.30
N ARG A 75 -0.83 -27.05 -22.14
CA ARG A 75 -0.14 -28.27 -21.69
C ARG A 75 1.08 -27.95 -20.84
N LEU A 76 1.95 -27.04 -21.29
CA LEU A 76 3.15 -26.64 -20.55
C LEU A 76 2.80 -26.04 -19.17
N ARG A 77 1.80 -25.14 -19.13
CA ARG A 77 1.26 -24.58 -17.88
C ARG A 77 0.68 -25.64 -16.96
N ALA A 78 -0.16 -26.54 -17.48
CA ALA A 78 -0.79 -27.60 -16.69
C ALA A 78 0.23 -28.58 -16.10
N ARG A 79 1.24 -28.98 -16.89
CA ARG A 79 2.36 -29.81 -16.42
C ARG A 79 3.17 -29.13 -15.33
N SER A 80 3.48 -27.83 -15.48
CA SER A 80 4.19 -27.05 -14.48
C SER A 80 3.42 -26.97 -13.15
N LEU A 81 2.10 -26.74 -13.19
CA LEU A 81 1.27 -26.77 -11.98
C LEU A 81 1.16 -28.16 -11.37
N LEU A 82 0.98 -29.21 -12.16
CA LEU A 82 0.92 -30.59 -11.65
C LEU A 82 2.23 -31.03 -10.99
N ALA A 83 3.38 -30.55 -11.49
CA ALA A 83 4.68 -30.75 -10.85
C ALA A 83 4.78 -29.99 -9.52
N ALA A 84 4.41 -28.71 -9.49
CA ALA A 84 4.42 -27.90 -8.28
C ALA A 84 3.46 -28.45 -7.19
N ASP A 85 2.25 -28.87 -7.60
CA ASP A 85 1.25 -29.50 -6.72
C ASP A 85 1.75 -30.83 -6.16
N ALA A 86 2.47 -31.63 -6.95
CA ALA A 86 3.10 -32.88 -6.50
C ALA A 86 4.27 -32.62 -5.53
N ILE A 87 5.13 -31.64 -5.81
CA ILE A 87 6.22 -31.20 -4.92
C ILE A 87 5.67 -30.74 -3.57
N ALA A 88 4.61 -29.92 -3.56
CA ALA A 88 3.96 -29.45 -2.34
C ALA A 88 3.30 -30.59 -1.51
N GLN A 89 3.07 -31.75 -2.13
CA GLN A 89 2.56 -32.97 -1.48
C GLN A 89 3.67 -34.00 -1.19
N ASN A 90 4.95 -33.62 -1.30
CA ASN A 90 6.13 -34.49 -1.15
C ASN A 90 6.16 -35.70 -2.13
N GLN A 91 5.51 -35.61 -3.28
CA GLN A 91 5.41 -36.69 -4.28
C GLN A 91 6.50 -36.56 -5.36
N GLY A 92 7.76 -36.76 -4.99
CA GLY A 92 8.94 -36.56 -5.86
C GLY A 92 8.86 -37.27 -7.22
N GLU A 93 8.67 -38.60 -7.24
CA GLU A 93 8.53 -39.36 -8.49
C GLU A 93 7.40 -38.87 -9.40
N ARG A 94 6.29 -38.43 -8.81
CA ARG A 94 5.13 -37.91 -9.55
C ARG A 94 5.45 -36.56 -10.17
N ALA A 95 6.19 -35.70 -9.47
CA ALA A 95 6.67 -34.44 -10.00
C ALA A 95 7.65 -34.66 -11.15
N LEU A 96 8.60 -35.60 -11.03
CA LEU A 96 9.56 -35.94 -12.10
C LEU A 96 8.84 -36.32 -13.41
N LYS A 97 7.79 -37.15 -13.34
CA LYS A 97 6.94 -37.51 -14.51
C LYS A 97 6.32 -36.29 -15.20
N TRP A 98 5.92 -35.26 -14.45
CA TRP A 98 5.38 -34.03 -15.03
C TRP A 98 6.45 -33.07 -15.57
N LEU A 99 7.67 -33.10 -14.99
CA LEU A 99 8.81 -32.25 -15.37
C LEU A 99 9.64 -32.79 -16.55
N ASP A 100 9.44 -34.05 -16.96
CA ASP A 100 10.23 -34.69 -18.02
C ASP A 100 10.13 -33.96 -19.38
N GLY A 101 11.26 -33.64 -20.01
CA GLY A 101 11.30 -32.83 -21.23
C GLY A 101 10.59 -31.45 -21.17
N LEU A 102 10.27 -30.93 -19.98
CA LEU A 102 9.46 -29.71 -19.83
C LEU A 102 10.30 -28.42 -19.95
N ALA A 103 11.55 -28.42 -19.46
CA ALA A 103 12.41 -27.23 -19.47
C ALA A 103 12.83 -26.84 -20.89
N GLU A 104 13.01 -27.84 -21.75
CA GLU A 104 13.39 -27.73 -23.16
C GLU A 104 12.27 -27.08 -23.98
N ARG A 105 11.01 -27.33 -23.62
CA ARG A 105 9.83 -26.80 -24.32
C ARG A 105 9.24 -25.54 -23.70
N TYR A 106 9.49 -25.30 -22.41
CA TYR A 106 8.96 -24.16 -21.67
C TYR A 106 10.08 -23.20 -21.27
N SER A 107 10.81 -22.71 -22.27
CA SER A 107 12.00 -21.84 -22.13
C SER A 107 11.81 -20.70 -21.12
N LEU A 108 10.64 -20.06 -21.12
CA LEU A 108 10.26 -18.97 -20.20
C LEU A 108 10.42 -19.32 -18.72
N LEU A 109 10.17 -20.57 -18.32
CA LEU A 109 10.29 -21.06 -16.96
C LEU A 109 11.41 -22.10 -16.78
N ALA A 110 12.26 -22.31 -17.80
CA ALA A 110 13.27 -23.37 -17.80
C ALA A 110 14.20 -23.37 -16.56
N PRO A 111 14.70 -22.23 -16.04
CA PRO A 111 15.48 -22.22 -14.80
C PRO A 111 14.67 -22.71 -13.59
N GLN A 112 13.39 -22.32 -13.50
CA GLN A 112 12.52 -22.74 -12.40
C GLN A 112 12.16 -24.23 -12.50
N ILE A 113 11.95 -24.74 -13.71
CA ILE A 113 11.68 -26.16 -13.97
C ILE A 113 12.91 -27.03 -13.64
N ALA A 114 14.13 -26.54 -13.92
CA ALA A 114 15.36 -27.21 -13.52
C ALA A 114 15.49 -27.28 -11.99
N PHE A 115 15.15 -26.21 -11.27
CA PHE A 115 15.12 -26.22 -9.80
C PHE A 115 14.04 -27.18 -9.26
N ASP A 116 12.84 -27.16 -9.85
CA ASP A 116 11.75 -28.06 -9.48
C ASP A 116 12.15 -29.53 -9.69
N ARG A 117 12.93 -29.84 -10.74
CA ARG A 117 13.46 -31.18 -10.99
C ARG A 117 14.48 -31.60 -9.92
N ALA A 118 15.37 -30.71 -9.50
CA ALA A 118 16.27 -30.98 -8.39
C ALA A 118 15.50 -31.28 -7.09
N HIS A 119 14.52 -30.44 -6.75
CA HIS A 119 13.68 -30.66 -5.57
C HIS A 119 12.87 -31.96 -5.67
N ALA A 120 12.37 -32.31 -6.86
CA ALA A 120 11.68 -33.57 -7.09
C ALA A 120 12.60 -34.80 -6.95
N TYR A 121 13.86 -34.73 -7.37
CA TYR A 121 14.87 -35.76 -7.09
C TYR A 121 15.13 -35.92 -5.60
N LEU A 122 15.29 -34.81 -4.86
CA LEU A 122 15.46 -34.83 -3.40
C LEU A 122 14.28 -35.53 -2.70
N LEU A 123 13.05 -35.20 -3.09
CA LEU A 123 11.82 -35.83 -2.57
C LEU A 123 11.65 -37.30 -3.00
N ALA A 124 12.39 -37.76 -4.02
CA ALA A 124 12.46 -39.17 -4.42
C ALA A 124 13.65 -39.92 -3.77
N GLY A 125 14.42 -39.28 -2.89
CA GLY A 125 15.61 -39.85 -2.27
C GLY A 125 16.88 -39.82 -3.15
N GLU A 126 16.82 -39.24 -4.35
CA GLU A 126 17.92 -39.21 -5.32
C GLU A 126 18.86 -38.01 -5.08
N LEU A 127 19.51 -37.97 -3.91
CA LEU A 127 20.28 -36.82 -3.42
C LEU A 127 21.38 -36.33 -4.37
N GLU A 128 22.18 -37.23 -4.96
CA GLU A 128 23.25 -36.84 -5.89
C GLU A 128 22.71 -36.30 -7.21
N ARG A 129 21.61 -36.84 -7.73
CA ARG A 129 20.93 -36.29 -8.92
C ARG A 129 20.33 -34.91 -8.63
N SER A 130 19.82 -34.67 -7.41
CA SER A 130 19.45 -33.33 -6.96
C SER A 130 20.66 -32.38 -6.99
N ARG A 131 21.78 -32.78 -6.38
CA ARG A 131 23.05 -32.00 -6.37
C ARG A 131 23.52 -31.63 -7.77
N ASP A 132 23.61 -32.59 -8.67
CA ASP A 132 24.07 -32.37 -10.03
C ASP A 132 23.09 -31.50 -10.83
N GLN A 133 21.78 -31.67 -10.63
CA GLN A 133 20.76 -30.83 -11.24
C GLN A 133 20.84 -29.36 -10.77
N LEU A 134 21.22 -29.11 -9.51
CA LEU A 134 21.48 -27.77 -8.99
C LEU A 134 22.78 -27.17 -9.52
N ARG A 135 23.86 -27.94 -9.61
CA ARG A 135 25.14 -27.49 -10.22
C ARG A 135 24.93 -27.09 -11.68
N GLN A 136 24.27 -27.94 -12.48
CA GLN A 136 23.90 -27.64 -13.87
C GLN A 136 23.00 -26.41 -14.01
N LEU A 137 22.11 -26.15 -13.03
CA LEU A 137 21.31 -24.92 -13.00
C LEU A 137 22.20 -23.68 -12.82
N LEU A 138 23.17 -23.74 -11.89
CA LEU A 138 24.11 -22.63 -11.65
C LEU A 138 25.07 -22.38 -12.82
N GLU A 139 25.41 -23.42 -13.59
CA GLU A 139 26.22 -23.31 -14.81
C GLU A 139 25.44 -22.73 -15.98
N ARG A 140 24.20 -23.20 -16.20
CA ARG A 140 23.39 -22.83 -17.37
C ARG A 140 22.59 -21.53 -17.17
N TYR A 141 22.24 -21.21 -15.93
CA TYR A 141 21.40 -20.07 -15.57
C TYR A 141 21.96 -19.28 -14.37
N PRO A 142 23.24 -18.86 -14.40
CA PRO A 142 23.92 -18.28 -13.24
C PRO A 142 23.23 -17.03 -12.67
N GLU A 143 22.58 -16.23 -13.51
CA GLU A 143 21.89 -14.98 -13.12
C GLU A 143 20.37 -15.13 -12.93
N ALA A 144 19.81 -16.34 -13.09
CA ALA A 144 18.37 -16.51 -12.91
C ALA A 144 18.02 -16.37 -11.42
N PRO A 145 16.92 -15.67 -11.03
CA PRO A 145 16.58 -15.46 -9.62
C PRO A 145 16.49 -16.73 -8.77
N VAL A 146 16.11 -17.85 -9.38
CA VAL A 146 16.02 -19.17 -8.73
C VAL A 146 17.40 -19.78 -8.39
N ALA A 147 18.49 -19.32 -9.02
CA ALA A 147 19.85 -19.73 -8.70
C ALA A 147 20.21 -19.40 -7.24
N ALA A 148 19.67 -18.32 -6.66
CA ALA A 148 19.81 -18.01 -5.24
C ALA A 148 19.33 -19.15 -4.33
N ARG A 149 18.27 -19.88 -4.71
CA ARG A 149 17.76 -21.06 -3.97
C ARG A 149 18.64 -22.31 -4.17
N ALA A 150 19.32 -22.42 -5.30
CA ALA A 150 20.28 -23.49 -5.54
C ALA A 150 21.58 -23.28 -4.75
N LEU A 151 22.04 -22.02 -4.65
CA LEU A 151 23.17 -21.62 -3.79
C LEU A 151 22.86 -21.85 -2.30
N ASP A 152 21.67 -21.46 -1.85
CA ASP A 152 21.15 -21.71 -0.50
C ASP A 152 21.18 -23.20 -0.13
N TRP A 153 20.66 -24.06 -1.01
CA TRP A 153 20.67 -25.50 -0.78
C TRP A 153 22.09 -26.11 -0.79
N LEU A 154 22.94 -25.73 -1.74
CA LEU A 154 24.31 -26.25 -1.84
C LEU A 154 25.22 -25.76 -0.70
N GLY A 155 24.92 -24.61 -0.10
CA GLY A 155 25.72 -24.03 0.98
C GLY A 155 25.75 -24.83 2.28
N TRP A 156 24.76 -25.71 2.50
CA TRP A 156 24.79 -26.69 3.60
C TRP A 156 25.95 -27.68 3.51
N GLN A 157 26.53 -27.87 2.32
CA GLN A 157 27.75 -28.67 2.12
C GLN A 157 29.01 -27.79 2.05
N ASP A 158 28.90 -26.57 1.52
CA ASP A 158 30.02 -25.66 1.30
C ASP A 158 29.55 -24.19 1.42
N PRO A 159 29.78 -23.54 2.59
CA PRO A 159 29.32 -22.18 2.87
C PRO A 159 29.76 -21.11 1.86
N ARG A 160 30.74 -21.39 0.99
CA ARG A 160 31.11 -20.49 -0.12
C ARG A 160 29.95 -20.27 -1.11
N TYR A 161 29.03 -21.22 -1.23
CA TYR A 161 27.79 -21.00 -1.99
C TYR A 161 26.86 -19.98 -1.32
N TRP A 162 26.76 -19.98 0.01
CA TRP A 162 26.01 -18.95 0.75
C TRP A 162 26.63 -17.57 0.54
N GLN A 163 27.96 -17.45 0.65
CA GLN A 163 28.67 -16.19 0.39
C GLN A 163 28.40 -15.67 -1.04
N ARG A 164 28.51 -16.55 -2.04
CA ARG A 164 28.16 -16.21 -3.43
C ARG A 164 26.69 -15.78 -3.55
N GLY A 165 25.77 -16.47 -2.88
CA GLY A 165 24.34 -16.18 -2.91
C GLY A 165 23.98 -14.81 -2.35
N VAL A 166 24.56 -14.44 -1.20
CA VAL A 166 24.36 -13.11 -0.60
C VAL A 166 24.90 -12.01 -1.51
N THR A 167 26.10 -12.18 -2.08
CA THR A 167 26.73 -11.18 -2.95
C THR A 167 26.02 -11.06 -4.31
N GLN A 168 25.63 -12.17 -4.93
CA GLN A 168 25.05 -12.18 -6.28
C GLN A 168 23.55 -11.82 -6.28
N PHE A 169 22.81 -12.18 -5.22
CA PHE A 169 21.36 -11.99 -5.14
C PHE A 169 20.93 -11.30 -3.84
N PRO A 170 21.49 -10.14 -3.45
CA PRO A 170 21.30 -9.57 -2.11
C PRO A 170 19.84 -9.32 -1.73
N SER A 171 18.98 -8.99 -2.70
CA SER A 171 17.55 -8.72 -2.50
C SER A 171 16.66 -9.97 -2.46
N HIS A 172 17.17 -11.15 -2.81
CA HIS A 172 16.40 -12.40 -2.86
C HIS A 172 16.10 -12.94 -1.44
N PRO A 173 14.91 -13.50 -1.16
CA PRO A 173 14.56 -13.99 0.18
C PRO A 173 15.54 -15.00 0.80
N SER A 174 16.00 -16.02 0.04
CA SER A 174 17.04 -16.95 0.51
C SER A 174 18.34 -16.26 0.92
N SER A 175 18.68 -15.10 0.36
CA SER A 175 19.94 -14.42 0.69
C SER A 175 19.93 -13.82 2.10
N VAL A 176 18.76 -13.49 2.63
CA VAL A 176 18.59 -13.14 4.05
C VAL A 176 18.89 -14.35 4.94
N GLU A 177 18.42 -15.52 4.55
CA GLU A 177 18.63 -16.77 5.29
C GLU A 177 20.08 -17.25 5.18
N MET A 178 20.69 -17.22 3.99
CA MET A 178 22.12 -17.48 3.79
C MET A 178 23.00 -16.53 4.62
N ALA A 179 22.66 -15.24 4.68
CA ALA A 179 23.36 -14.27 5.52
C ALA A 179 23.23 -14.59 7.02
N ARG A 180 22.05 -15.04 7.47
CA ARG A 180 21.84 -15.50 8.85
C ARG A 180 22.67 -16.75 9.18
N GLN A 181 22.61 -17.78 8.34
CA GLN A 181 23.37 -19.02 8.54
C GLN A 181 24.89 -18.76 8.61
N LEU A 182 25.41 -17.85 7.77
CA LEU A 182 26.80 -17.42 7.83
C LEU A 182 27.15 -16.71 9.14
N LEU A 183 26.30 -15.80 9.63
CA LEU A 183 26.49 -15.09 10.90
C LEU A 183 26.44 -16.05 12.12
N ASP A 184 25.52 -17.01 12.11
CA ASP A 184 25.34 -17.97 13.20
C ASP A 184 26.44 -19.06 13.23
N SER A 185 27.13 -19.29 12.11
CA SER A 185 28.11 -20.37 11.96
C SER A 185 29.49 -20.12 12.60
N GLU A 186 29.75 -18.93 13.14
CA GLU A 186 31.09 -18.44 13.57
C GLU A 186 32.22 -18.73 12.57
N SER A 187 31.89 -18.84 11.27
CA SER A 187 32.83 -19.33 10.26
C SER A 187 34.00 -18.35 10.08
N GLU A 188 35.23 -18.86 10.22
CA GLU A 188 36.49 -18.14 9.94
C GLU A 188 36.55 -17.54 8.52
N GLN A 189 35.66 -17.96 7.62
CA GLN A 189 35.53 -17.46 6.26
C GLN A 189 34.75 -16.13 6.16
N VAL A 190 34.11 -15.65 7.23
CA VAL A 190 33.39 -14.37 7.28
C VAL A 190 34.32 -13.27 7.81
N ALA A 191 35.18 -12.75 6.93
CA ALA A 191 36.16 -11.71 7.30
C ALA A 191 35.52 -10.35 7.64
N ASP A 192 34.35 -10.03 7.07
CA ASP A 192 33.54 -8.86 7.41
C ASP A 192 32.05 -9.25 7.44
N PRO A 193 31.36 -9.16 8.60
CA PRO A 193 29.94 -9.46 8.71
C PRO A 193 29.03 -8.30 8.24
N ALA A 194 29.54 -7.10 7.97
CA ALA A 194 28.73 -5.94 7.63
C ALA A 194 27.84 -6.12 6.38
N PRO A 195 28.30 -6.75 5.27
CA PRO A 195 27.43 -7.04 4.13
C PRO A 195 26.28 -8.01 4.45
N LEU A 196 26.52 -8.96 5.36
CA LEU A 196 25.51 -9.92 5.81
C LEU A 196 24.41 -9.21 6.62
N TRP A 197 24.83 -8.39 7.59
CA TRP A 197 23.91 -7.53 8.35
C TRP A 197 23.17 -6.53 7.45
N LEU A 198 23.81 -5.97 6.42
CA LEU A 198 23.18 -5.07 5.45
C LEU A 198 22.10 -5.76 4.63
N ALA A 199 22.35 -7.00 4.19
CA ALA A 199 21.34 -7.81 3.50
C ALA A 199 20.12 -8.04 4.40
N ILE A 200 20.31 -8.45 5.66
CA ILE A 200 19.22 -8.64 6.62
C ILE A 200 18.49 -7.32 6.90
N ALA A 201 19.22 -6.23 7.17
CA ALA A 201 18.70 -4.90 7.47
C ALA A 201 17.80 -4.30 6.38
N ARG A 202 18.12 -4.57 5.11
CA ARG A 202 17.37 -4.12 3.92
C ARG A 202 16.22 -5.06 3.53
N PHE A 203 16.42 -6.37 3.67
CA PHE A 203 15.65 -7.34 2.90
C PHE A 203 14.91 -8.40 3.71
N ALA A 204 15.16 -8.52 5.03
CA ALA A 204 14.47 -9.49 5.86
C ALA A 204 12.95 -9.23 5.93
N PRO A 205 12.12 -10.29 5.82
CA PRO A 205 10.67 -10.15 5.93
C PRO A 205 10.20 -9.94 7.38
N GLN A 206 10.98 -10.42 8.36
CA GLN A 206 10.75 -10.20 9.79
C GLN A 206 11.20 -8.78 10.21
N PRO A 207 10.28 -7.90 10.66
CA PRO A 207 10.64 -6.54 11.08
C PRO A 207 11.63 -6.52 12.24
N GLU A 208 11.47 -7.41 13.22
CA GLU A 208 12.34 -7.52 14.40
C GLU A 208 13.80 -7.86 14.02
N ARG A 209 13.99 -8.79 13.07
CA ARG A 209 15.33 -9.15 12.55
C ARG A 209 15.94 -8.02 11.74
N ALA A 210 15.14 -7.35 10.91
CA ALA A 210 15.60 -6.20 10.13
C ALA A 210 16.00 -5.03 11.06
N SER A 211 15.27 -4.82 12.16
CA SER A 211 15.57 -3.80 13.17
C SER A 211 16.83 -4.13 13.97
N GLU A 212 17.00 -5.39 14.42
CA GLU A 212 18.24 -5.82 15.08
C GLU A 212 19.45 -5.61 14.16
N ALA A 213 19.37 -6.07 12.91
CA ALA A 213 20.47 -5.91 11.95
C ALA A 213 20.84 -4.42 11.74
N ARG A 214 19.84 -3.53 11.66
CA ARG A 214 20.09 -2.08 11.60
C ARG A 214 20.73 -1.54 12.88
N ASP A 215 20.34 -2.01 14.05
CA ASP A 215 20.96 -1.61 15.33
C ASP A 215 22.42 -2.09 15.43
N ARG A 216 22.72 -3.32 14.98
CA ARG A 216 24.09 -3.85 14.88
C ARG A 216 24.95 -2.97 13.97
N LEU A 217 24.46 -2.64 12.76
CA LEU A 217 25.19 -1.76 11.82
C LEU A 217 25.39 -0.36 12.38
N MET A 218 24.38 0.21 13.07
CA MET A 218 24.51 1.52 13.70
C MET A 218 25.60 1.54 14.79
N ALA A 219 25.68 0.48 15.59
CA ALA A 219 26.66 0.31 16.66
C ALA A 219 28.08 0.04 16.15
N LEU A 220 28.24 -0.85 15.17
CA LEU A 220 29.53 -1.19 14.57
C LEU A 220 30.10 -0.04 13.72
N ALA A 221 29.22 0.74 13.05
CA ALA A 221 29.58 1.83 12.15
C ALA A 221 30.70 1.48 11.12
N PRO A 222 30.62 0.34 10.42
CA PRO A 222 31.70 -0.14 9.56
C PRO A 222 32.00 0.81 8.40
N GLU A 223 33.29 1.01 8.11
CA GLU A 223 33.78 1.94 7.09
C GLU A 223 33.37 1.57 5.66
N GLY A 224 33.01 0.31 5.41
CA GLY A 224 32.60 -0.20 4.10
C GLY A 224 31.18 0.16 3.65
N LEU A 225 30.35 0.77 4.51
CA LEU A 225 28.98 1.17 4.15
C LEU A 225 28.92 2.55 3.50
N ASP A 226 28.31 2.63 2.33
CA ASP A 226 28.23 3.87 1.56
C ASP A 226 27.05 4.78 1.98
N SER A 227 26.95 5.93 1.32
CA SER A 227 25.90 6.92 1.60
C SER A 227 24.46 6.44 1.29
N GLN A 228 24.30 5.46 0.40
CA GLN A 228 23.02 4.83 0.04
C GLN A 228 22.66 3.70 1.01
N ASP A 229 23.66 3.02 1.57
CA ASP A 229 23.49 2.05 2.66
C ASP A 229 22.95 2.74 3.92
N TRP A 230 23.58 3.85 4.34
CA TRP A 230 23.07 4.65 5.46
C TRP A 230 21.68 5.24 5.19
N ALA A 231 21.38 5.64 3.95
CA ALA A 231 20.04 6.10 3.57
C ALA A 231 18.99 4.98 3.65
N ALA A 232 19.33 3.75 3.24
CA ALA A 232 18.46 2.59 3.33
C ALA A 232 18.23 2.14 4.79
N ILE A 233 19.28 2.14 5.62
CA ILE A 233 19.18 1.89 7.07
C ILE A 233 18.26 2.93 7.72
N ALA A 234 18.41 4.21 7.35
CA ALA A 234 17.58 5.30 7.85
C ALA A 234 16.10 5.18 7.40
N ALA A 235 15.85 4.75 6.16
CA ALA A 235 14.52 4.48 5.65
C ALA A 235 13.85 3.31 6.39
N GLY A 236 14.57 2.21 6.66
CA GLY A 236 14.04 1.09 7.45
C GLY A 236 13.58 1.50 8.86
N TYR A 237 14.38 2.30 9.57
CA TYR A 237 13.96 2.89 10.84
C TYR A 237 12.78 3.86 10.70
N TRP A 238 12.65 4.54 9.56
CA TRP A 238 11.53 5.44 9.31
C TRP A 238 10.21 4.68 9.18
N ASP A 239 10.21 3.56 8.46
CA ASP A 239 9.04 2.72 8.25
C ASP A 239 8.58 2.05 9.57
N GLU A 240 9.52 1.69 10.44
CA GLU A 240 9.27 1.25 11.83
C GLU A 240 8.91 2.39 12.79
N ARG A 241 8.85 3.64 12.33
CA ARG A 241 8.59 4.85 13.15
C ARG A 241 9.64 5.11 14.24
N ALA A 242 10.81 4.49 14.16
CA ALA A 242 11.96 4.72 15.02
C ALA A 242 12.69 6.05 14.63
N TYR A 243 11.95 7.15 14.59
CA TYR A 243 12.34 8.42 13.99
C TYR A 243 13.66 9.01 14.50
N GLY A 244 13.97 8.82 15.78
CA GLY A 244 15.26 9.24 16.36
C GLY A 244 16.45 8.39 15.89
N LYS A 245 16.26 7.08 15.65
CA LYS A 245 17.28 6.21 15.02
C LYS A 245 17.44 6.59 13.55
N ALA A 246 16.34 6.77 12.82
CA ALA A 246 16.33 7.23 11.43
C ALA A 246 17.10 8.54 11.24
N ALA A 247 16.91 9.54 12.10
CA ALA A 247 17.63 10.81 12.02
C ALA A 247 19.14 10.66 12.21
N ARG A 248 19.59 9.77 13.12
CA ARG A 248 21.02 9.45 13.31
C ARG A 248 21.61 8.70 12.12
N ALA A 249 20.86 7.80 11.50
CA ALA A 249 21.30 7.10 10.29
C ALA A 249 21.38 8.05 9.07
N TYR A 250 20.39 8.95 8.87
CA TYR A 250 20.46 9.99 7.84
C TYR A 250 21.63 10.97 8.04
N ALA A 251 22.16 11.11 9.26
CA ALA A 251 23.37 11.91 9.52
C ALA A 251 24.67 11.25 8.99
N ARG A 252 24.63 9.97 8.63
CA ARG A 252 25.72 9.22 7.95
C ARG A 252 25.50 9.08 6.43
N ALA A 253 24.31 9.44 5.94
CA ALA A 253 23.97 9.43 4.51
C ALA A 253 24.44 10.72 3.80
N ALA A 254 24.35 10.75 2.47
CA ALA A 254 24.71 11.93 1.68
C ALA A 254 23.83 13.15 2.06
N GLU A 255 24.44 14.33 2.21
CA GLU A 255 23.72 15.57 2.54
C GLU A 255 22.99 16.16 1.32
N ILE A 256 21.92 15.49 0.90
CA ILE A 256 20.96 15.99 -0.10
C ILE A 256 19.70 16.55 0.58
N PRO A 257 18.89 17.40 -0.10
CA PRO A 257 17.72 18.06 0.49
C PRO A 257 16.77 17.11 1.23
N ALA A 258 16.41 15.98 0.61
CA ALA A 258 15.54 14.97 1.17
C ALA A 258 16.08 14.36 2.49
N HIS A 259 17.39 14.07 2.56
CA HIS A 259 18.00 13.47 3.75
C HIS A 259 18.12 14.47 4.90
N LEU A 260 18.49 15.72 4.63
CA LEU A 260 18.50 16.77 5.66
C LEU A 260 17.09 17.04 6.20
N TYR A 261 16.07 17.05 5.33
CA TYR A 261 14.68 17.17 5.75
C TYR A 261 14.21 15.99 6.61
N ARG A 262 14.51 14.76 6.18
CA ARG A 262 14.17 13.55 6.93
C ARG A 262 14.91 13.49 8.27
N ARG A 263 16.18 13.91 8.34
CA ARG A 263 16.96 14.05 9.58
C ARG A 263 16.27 15.04 10.54
N GLY A 264 15.97 16.26 10.09
CA GLY A 264 15.27 17.26 10.90
C GLY A 264 13.90 16.79 11.36
N ARG A 265 13.12 16.16 10.47
CA ARG A 265 11.79 15.63 10.81
C ARG A 265 11.86 14.43 11.76
N GLY A 266 12.88 13.58 11.64
CA GLY A 266 13.09 12.45 12.54
C GLY A 266 13.43 12.89 13.97
N TYR A 267 14.28 13.92 14.11
CA TYR A 267 14.51 14.57 15.40
C TYR A 267 13.24 15.25 15.94
N GLN A 268 12.48 15.98 15.11
CA GLN A 268 11.24 16.63 15.55
C GLN A 268 10.21 15.61 16.07
N LEU A 269 10.00 14.51 15.34
CA LEU A 269 9.07 13.45 15.72
C LEU A 269 9.53 12.65 16.96
N SER A 270 10.83 12.69 17.28
CA SER A 270 11.40 12.12 18.52
C SER A 270 11.64 13.18 19.61
N ASN A 271 10.96 14.33 19.52
CA ASN A 271 10.98 15.45 20.48
C ASN A 271 12.37 16.12 20.69
N GLN A 272 13.34 15.87 19.82
CA GLN A 272 14.69 16.46 19.84
C GLN A 272 14.69 17.82 19.10
N ARG A 273 14.00 18.83 19.66
CA ARG A 273 13.70 20.11 18.99
C ARG A 273 14.93 20.90 18.52
N ILE A 274 16.03 20.89 19.28
CA ILE A 274 17.27 21.61 18.92
C ILE A 274 17.89 21.00 17.66
N SER A 275 18.19 19.69 17.69
CA SER A 275 18.75 18.98 16.52
C SER A 275 17.82 18.95 15.30
N ALA A 276 16.50 19.03 15.52
CA ALA A 276 15.54 19.24 14.46
C ALA A 276 15.70 20.61 13.78
N ALA A 277 15.80 21.68 14.57
CA ALA A 277 16.03 23.03 14.07
C ALA A 277 17.36 23.15 13.33
N GLU A 278 18.46 22.65 13.91
CA GLU A 278 19.80 22.64 13.29
C GLU A 278 19.81 21.99 11.90
N ALA A 279 19.17 20.81 11.77
CA ALA A 279 19.09 20.09 10.49
C ALA A 279 18.23 20.83 9.45
N TYR A 280 17.13 21.46 9.88
CA TYR A 280 16.30 22.30 9.01
C TYR A 280 17.03 23.59 8.60
N GLU A 281 17.72 24.27 9.51
CA GLU A 281 18.48 25.48 9.20
C GLU A 281 19.67 25.20 8.28
N ARG A 282 20.33 24.04 8.44
CA ARG A 282 21.34 23.58 7.47
C ARG A 282 20.72 23.37 6.09
N LEU A 283 19.56 22.72 5.99
CA LEU A 283 18.83 22.59 4.72
C LEU A 283 18.49 23.95 4.11
N LEU A 284 18.04 24.93 4.90
CA LEU A 284 17.75 26.29 4.42
C LEU A 284 18.99 27.07 3.97
N ARG A 285 20.19 26.69 4.44
CA ARG A 285 21.46 27.36 4.14
C ARG A 285 22.12 26.77 2.89
N GLU A 286 22.24 25.44 2.84
CA GLU A 286 22.89 24.72 1.74
C GLU A 286 21.98 24.61 0.50
N PHE A 287 20.67 24.45 0.70
CA PHE A 287 19.69 24.25 -0.38
C PHE A 287 18.48 25.19 -0.29
N PRO A 288 18.69 26.53 -0.27
CA PRO A 288 17.64 27.53 -0.01
C PRO A 288 16.47 27.56 -1.02
N GLN A 289 16.59 26.84 -2.15
CA GLN A 289 15.59 26.77 -3.22
C GLN A 289 15.01 25.35 -3.40
N ALA A 290 15.43 24.36 -2.62
CA ALA A 290 14.89 23.00 -2.73
C ALA A 290 13.43 22.92 -2.21
N PRO A 291 12.54 22.09 -2.79
CA PRO A 291 11.16 21.96 -2.31
C PRO A 291 11.04 21.60 -0.82
N GLU A 292 12.01 20.84 -0.30
CA GLU A 292 12.10 20.48 1.11
C GLU A 292 12.44 21.67 2.01
N ALA A 293 13.12 22.72 1.52
CA ALA A 293 13.38 23.94 2.28
C ALA A 293 12.06 24.68 2.58
N GLY A 294 11.13 24.74 1.63
CA GLY A 294 9.77 25.23 1.86
C GLY A 294 9.02 24.43 2.94
N SER A 295 9.17 23.10 2.91
CA SER A 295 8.64 22.21 3.95
C SER A 295 9.30 22.44 5.32
N ALA A 296 10.62 22.72 5.35
CA ALA A 296 11.38 22.96 6.57
C ALA A 296 11.02 24.29 7.23
N LEU A 297 10.75 25.35 6.45
CA LEU A 297 10.22 26.62 6.98
C LEU A 297 8.92 26.42 7.76
N LEU A 298 8.00 25.59 7.26
CA LEU A 298 6.75 25.28 7.98
C LEU A 298 7.02 24.53 9.29
N ARG A 299 7.97 23.58 9.29
CA ARG A 299 8.33 22.79 10.48
C ARG A 299 9.07 23.62 11.53
N LEU A 300 9.94 24.54 11.11
CA LEU A 300 10.55 25.54 11.98
C LEU A 300 9.50 26.47 12.59
N ALA A 301 8.51 26.92 11.80
CA ALA A 301 7.42 27.76 12.29
C ALA A 301 6.54 27.06 13.35
N GLU A 302 6.34 25.74 13.26
CA GLU A 302 5.67 24.94 14.29
C GLU A 302 6.48 24.82 15.59
N MET A 303 7.81 24.98 15.52
CA MET A 303 8.72 24.82 16.66
C MET A 303 9.19 26.13 17.29
N ALA A 304 8.99 27.26 16.63
CA ALA A 304 9.49 28.57 17.06
C ALA A 304 8.46 29.36 17.89
N ASP A 305 8.88 30.47 18.49
CA ASP A 305 7.96 31.46 19.05
C ASP A 305 7.12 32.14 17.96
N ARG A 306 6.07 32.88 18.36
CA ARG A 306 5.15 33.54 17.43
C ARG A 306 5.85 34.49 16.45
N GLY A 307 6.85 35.26 16.88
CA GLY A 307 7.56 36.22 16.04
C GLY A 307 8.39 35.52 14.96
N GLN A 308 9.20 34.54 15.37
CA GLN A 308 9.98 33.71 14.44
C GLN A 308 9.08 32.89 13.50
N ALA A 309 8.00 32.31 14.00
CA ALA A 309 7.03 31.58 13.18
C ALA A 309 6.43 32.46 12.06
N LEU A 310 6.06 33.71 12.37
CA LEU A 310 5.59 34.66 11.36
C LEU A 310 6.67 34.99 10.32
N HIS A 311 7.94 35.09 10.71
CA HIS A 311 9.06 35.26 9.77
C HIS A 311 9.22 34.05 8.84
N TYR A 312 9.21 32.83 9.37
CA TYR A 312 9.28 31.60 8.57
C TYR A 312 8.08 31.44 7.63
N PHE A 313 6.85 31.74 8.08
CA PHE A 313 5.68 31.74 7.21
C PHE A 313 5.79 32.79 6.09
N ASN A 314 6.31 33.99 6.35
CA ASN A 314 6.52 34.99 5.31
C ASN A 314 7.50 34.50 4.24
N ARG A 315 8.62 33.88 4.65
CA ARG A 315 9.59 33.26 3.72
C ARG A 315 8.96 32.12 2.92
N ALA A 316 8.14 31.28 3.55
CA ALA A 316 7.45 30.18 2.86
C ALA A 316 6.45 30.71 1.81
N ILE A 317 5.66 31.74 2.15
CA ILE A 317 4.70 32.37 1.24
C ILE A 317 5.40 33.03 0.05
N HIS A 318 6.54 33.70 0.26
CA HIS A 318 7.23 34.43 -0.80
C HIS A 318 8.06 33.53 -1.72
N ASN A 319 8.77 32.55 -1.17
CA ASN A 319 9.77 31.78 -1.92
C ASN A 319 9.24 30.43 -2.44
N PHE A 320 8.17 29.88 -1.86
CA PHE A 320 7.68 28.53 -2.16
C PHE A 320 6.18 28.55 -2.50
N PRO A 321 5.80 28.84 -3.75
CA PRO A 321 4.39 28.98 -4.17
C PRO A 321 3.51 27.76 -3.89
N ASP A 322 4.10 26.56 -3.86
CA ASP A 322 3.46 25.29 -3.53
C ASP A 322 3.17 25.13 -2.02
N LYS A 323 3.96 25.80 -1.16
CA LYS A 323 3.78 25.84 0.31
C LYS A 323 3.02 27.08 0.79
N ALA A 324 2.92 28.13 -0.04
CA ALA A 324 2.20 29.35 0.25
C ALA A 324 0.74 29.14 0.74
N PRO A 325 -0.09 28.21 0.19
CA PRO A 325 -1.45 28.00 0.68
C PRO A 325 -1.49 27.51 2.13
N GLN A 326 -0.64 26.52 2.48
CA GLN A 326 -0.55 25.99 3.83
C GLN A 326 0.03 27.04 4.78
N ALA A 327 1.08 27.75 4.37
CA ALA A 327 1.68 28.83 5.14
C ALA A 327 0.65 29.94 5.46
N ARG A 328 -0.15 30.37 4.48
CA ARG A 328 -1.23 31.36 4.68
C ARG A 328 -2.29 30.86 5.66
N ALA A 329 -2.73 29.61 5.53
CA ALA A 329 -3.74 29.02 6.40
C ALA A 329 -3.27 28.95 7.87
N THR A 330 -2.10 28.36 8.12
CA THR A 330 -1.54 28.26 9.48
C THR A 330 -1.21 29.64 10.06
N LYS A 331 -0.71 30.58 9.24
CA LYS A 331 -0.48 31.98 9.66
C LYS A 331 -1.78 32.67 10.06
N ALA A 332 -2.87 32.46 9.31
CA ALA A 332 -4.18 33.01 9.68
C ALA A 332 -4.71 32.43 11.00
N GLN A 333 -4.51 31.14 11.25
CA GLN A 333 -4.85 30.51 12.53
C GLN A 333 -4.05 31.11 13.69
N LEU A 334 -2.73 31.27 13.53
CA LEU A 334 -1.84 31.86 14.54
C LEU A 334 -2.20 33.33 14.86
N LEU A 335 -2.66 34.09 13.86
CA LEU A 335 -3.08 35.49 14.02
C LEU A 335 -4.50 35.65 14.58
N ALA A 336 -5.35 34.61 14.55
CA ALA A 336 -6.76 34.72 14.92
C ALA A 336 -7.00 35.14 16.38
N SER A 337 -6.08 34.78 17.29
CA SER A 337 -6.11 35.19 18.70
C SER A 337 -5.53 36.59 18.97
N VAL A 338 -4.92 37.21 17.97
CA VAL A 338 -4.24 38.52 18.10
C VAL A 338 -5.00 39.61 17.34
N SER A 339 -5.43 39.33 16.11
CA SER A 339 -6.16 40.25 15.26
C SER A 339 -7.08 39.48 14.31
N ARG A 340 -8.40 39.60 14.55
CA ARG A 340 -9.43 39.06 13.66
C ARG A 340 -9.26 39.58 12.23
N HIS A 341 -8.93 40.86 12.07
CA HIS A 341 -8.71 41.49 10.76
C HIS A 341 -7.49 40.90 10.04
N SER A 342 -6.35 40.73 10.72
CA SER A 342 -5.13 40.17 10.09
C SER A 342 -5.28 38.68 9.74
N ALA A 343 -6.00 37.91 10.57
CA ALA A 343 -6.36 36.54 10.24
C ALA A 343 -7.30 36.47 9.03
N GLN A 344 -8.29 37.36 8.95
CA GLN A 344 -9.24 37.43 7.85
C GLN A 344 -8.56 37.82 6.53
N TYR A 345 -7.68 38.82 6.53
CA TYR A 345 -6.86 39.19 5.37
C TYR A 345 -6.11 37.98 4.79
N HIS A 346 -5.46 37.16 5.64
CA HIS A 346 -4.74 35.98 5.16
C HIS A 346 -5.65 34.87 4.63
N ARG A 347 -6.88 34.73 5.15
CA ARG A 347 -7.92 33.81 4.64
C ARG A 347 -8.46 34.26 3.28
N GLU A 348 -8.73 35.55 3.11
CA GLU A 348 -9.21 36.12 1.85
C GLU A 348 -8.15 36.01 0.75
N ARG A 349 -6.88 36.32 1.06
CA ARG A 349 -5.77 36.11 0.12
C ARG A 349 -5.56 34.64 -0.22
N LEU A 350 -5.77 33.70 0.71
CA LEU A 350 -5.76 32.26 0.43
C LEU A 350 -6.84 31.87 -0.59
N LEU A 351 -8.08 32.35 -0.42
CA LEU A 351 -9.17 32.07 -1.35
C LEU A 351 -9.00 32.74 -2.72
N ALA A 352 -8.37 33.92 -2.78
CA ALA A 352 -8.15 34.68 -4.01
C ALA A 352 -6.95 34.18 -4.82
N GLU A 353 -5.82 33.88 -4.16
CA GLU A 353 -4.58 33.45 -4.84
C GLU A 353 -4.53 31.93 -5.10
N HIS A 354 -5.16 31.13 -4.23
CA HIS A 354 -5.05 29.68 -4.26
C HIS A 354 -6.40 28.96 -4.09
N PRO A 355 -7.46 29.33 -4.84
CA PRO A 355 -8.81 28.79 -4.68
C PRO A 355 -8.87 27.25 -4.80
N HIS A 356 -8.04 26.67 -5.66
CA HIS A 356 -7.97 25.22 -5.92
C HIS A 356 -7.22 24.42 -4.84
N SER A 357 -6.59 25.07 -3.85
CA SER A 357 -5.77 24.40 -2.83
C SER A 357 -6.59 23.70 -1.73
N GLU A 358 -6.05 22.62 -1.17
CA GLU A 358 -6.67 21.90 -0.04
C GLU A 358 -6.94 22.80 1.20
N PRO A 359 -6.04 23.73 1.62
CA PRO A 359 -6.37 24.67 2.70
C PRO A 359 -7.51 25.64 2.36
N ALA A 360 -7.68 26.02 1.09
CA ALA A 360 -8.82 26.81 0.65
C ALA A 360 -10.13 25.99 0.74
N ALA A 361 -10.11 24.72 0.33
CA ALA A 361 -11.24 23.80 0.49
C ALA A 361 -11.64 23.62 1.97
N GLN A 362 -10.65 23.44 2.85
CA GLN A 362 -10.85 23.32 4.30
C GLN A 362 -11.47 24.59 4.91
N TYR A 363 -10.98 25.77 4.54
CA TYR A 363 -11.54 27.02 5.03
C TYR A 363 -12.97 27.27 4.51
N ARG A 364 -13.26 26.99 3.23
CA ARG A 364 -14.63 27.05 2.69
C ARG A 364 -15.56 26.06 3.38
N TRP A 365 -15.08 24.86 3.70
CA TRP A 365 -15.88 23.84 4.38
C TRP A 365 -16.24 24.29 5.81
N HIS A 366 -15.29 24.90 6.53
CA HIS A 366 -15.55 25.50 7.84
C HIS A 366 -16.58 26.64 7.76
N LEU A 367 -16.47 27.54 6.77
CA LEU A 367 -17.48 28.58 6.53
C LEU A 367 -18.87 27.98 6.24
N ALA A 368 -18.93 26.93 5.42
CA ALA A 368 -20.19 26.24 5.09
C ALA A 368 -20.85 25.64 6.35
N GLN A 369 -20.06 25.01 7.24
CA GLN A 369 -20.56 24.50 8.52
C GLN A 369 -21.14 25.62 9.39
N GLN A 370 -20.37 26.70 9.62
CA GLN A 370 -20.82 27.84 10.44
C GLN A 370 -22.10 28.48 9.88
N GLN A 371 -22.22 28.58 8.55
CA GLN A 371 -23.42 29.11 7.90
C GLN A 371 -24.62 28.18 8.08
N ALA A 372 -24.43 26.86 7.96
CA ALA A 372 -25.49 25.89 8.16
C ALA A 372 -25.95 25.82 9.64
N GLU A 373 -25.00 25.87 10.58
CA GLU A 373 -25.26 25.94 12.03
C GLU A 373 -26.02 27.22 12.42
N ALA A 374 -25.79 28.33 11.70
CA ALA A 374 -26.55 29.58 11.84
C ALA A 374 -27.87 29.60 11.05
N GLY A 375 -28.30 28.50 10.42
CA GLY A 375 -29.52 28.42 9.60
C GLY A 375 -29.42 29.04 8.21
N HIS A 376 -28.29 29.63 7.83
CA HIS A 376 -28.03 30.23 6.51
C HIS A 376 -27.68 29.16 5.46
N LEU A 377 -28.60 28.22 5.23
CA LEU A 377 -28.40 27.04 4.38
C LEU A 377 -28.01 27.38 2.94
N GLU A 378 -28.57 28.44 2.35
CA GLU A 378 -28.21 28.86 0.98
C GLU A 378 -26.74 29.30 0.86
N ALA A 379 -26.24 30.07 1.84
CA ALA A 379 -24.84 30.48 1.87
C ALA A 379 -23.91 29.27 2.07
N ALA A 380 -24.29 28.34 2.94
CA ALA A 380 -23.57 27.09 3.15
C ALA A 380 -23.50 26.24 1.86
N MET A 381 -24.62 26.14 1.13
CA MET A 381 -24.71 25.48 -0.17
C MET A 381 -23.81 26.14 -1.23
N GLN A 382 -23.70 27.48 -1.24
CA GLN A 382 -22.80 28.19 -2.15
C GLN A 382 -21.32 27.85 -1.87
N GLN A 383 -20.88 27.87 -0.60
CA GLN A 383 -19.51 27.47 -0.25
C GLN A 383 -19.23 26.02 -0.62
N ALA A 384 -20.18 25.11 -0.34
CA ALA A 384 -20.06 23.70 -0.68
C ALA A 384 -20.04 23.44 -2.21
N ALA A 385 -20.81 24.20 -2.99
CA ALA A 385 -20.80 24.12 -4.45
C ALA A 385 -19.42 24.53 -5.03
N VAL A 386 -18.78 25.55 -4.45
CA VAL A 386 -17.43 25.97 -4.87
C VAL A 386 -16.41 24.86 -4.61
N ILE A 387 -16.40 24.23 -3.44
CA ILE A 387 -15.50 23.10 -3.13
C ILE A 387 -15.71 21.95 -4.14
N ALA A 388 -16.97 21.60 -4.41
CA ALA A 388 -17.32 20.52 -5.34
C ALA A 388 -17.03 20.83 -6.83
N ARG A 389 -16.69 22.08 -7.17
CA ARG A 389 -16.33 22.54 -8.52
C ARG A 389 -14.83 22.76 -8.66
N ASP A 390 -14.24 23.52 -7.74
CA ASP A 390 -12.89 24.05 -7.85
C ASP A 390 -11.84 23.18 -7.14
N ASN A 391 -12.26 22.32 -6.20
CA ASN A 391 -11.37 21.46 -5.42
C ASN A 391 -11.68 19.97 -5.67
N ALA A 392 -11.94 19.56 -6.92
CA ALA A 392 -12.43 18.21 -7.25
C ALA A 392 -11.55 17.06 -6.72
N ASP A 393 -10.24 17.22 -6.65
CA ASP A 393 -9.31 16.22 -6.11
C ASP A 393 -9.22 16.22 -4.56
N SER A 394 -9.88 17.17 -3.89
CA SER A 394 -9.91 17.27 -2.42
C SER A 394 -10.73 16.14 -1.80
N SER A 395 -10.26 15.65 -0.64
CA SER A 395 -11.02 14.75 0.22
C SER A 395 -12.38 15.32 0.68
N LEU A 396 -12.53 16.66 0.64
CA LEU A 396 -13.74 17.38 1.01
C LEU A 396 -14.76 17.52 -0.13
N ALA A 397 -14.36 17.38 -1.41
CA ALA A 397 -15.28 17.52 -2.54
C ALA A 397 -16.53 16.61 -2.46
N PRO A 398 -16.43 15.29 -2.21
CA PRO A 398 -17.61 14.44 -2.04
C PRO A 398 -18.45 14.81 -0.80
N ARG A 399 -17.81 15.27 0.28
CA ARG A 399 -18.52 15.73 1.49
C ARG A 399 -19.33 16.99 1.20
N ALA A 400 -18.71 17.98 0.56
CA ALA A 400 -19.32 19.26 0.23
C ALA A 400 -20.49 19.08 -0.74
N ALA A 401 -20.30 18.34 -1.84
CA ALA A 401 -21.37 18.03 -2.78
C ALA A 401 -22.55 17.30 -2.11
N PHE A 402 -22.29 16.35 -1.21
CA PHE A 402 -23.35 15.67 -0.47
C PHE A 402 -24.11 16.60 0.48
N TRP A 403 -23.42 17.42 1.26
CA TRP A 403 -24.06 18.34 2.20
C TRP A 403 -24.83 19.47 1.49
N ARG A 404 -24.36 19.95 0.32
CA ARG A 404 -25.18 20.79 -0.58
C ARG A 404 -26.52 20.12 -0.90
N GLY A 405 -26.52 18.82 -1.17
CA GLY A 405 -27.73 18.05 -1.45
C GLY A 405 -28.67 17.92 -0.24
N LYS A 406 -28.12 17.67 0.94
CA LYS A 406 -28.87 17.61 2.21
C LYS A 406 -29.51 18.96 2.57
N TRP A 407 -28.76 20.06 2.49
CA TRP A 407 -29.26 21.41 2.75
C TRP A 407 -30.29 21.85 1.70
N ALA A 408 -30.09 21.50 0.42
CA ALA A 408 -31.09 21.73 -0.63
C ALA A 408 -32.41 21.01 -0.32
N ALA A 409 -32.37 19.75 0.11
CA ALA A 409 -33.57 19.00 0.49
C ALA A 409 -34.28 19.61 1.72
N GLN A 410 -33.53 20.12 2.71
CA GLN A 410 -34.10 20.85 3.86
C GLN A 410 -34.81 22.15 3.44
N LEU A 411 -34.37 22.79 2.35
CA LEU A 411 -35.04 23.96 1.75
C LEU A 411 -36.14 23.60 0.73
N GLY A 412 -36.50 22.32 0.57
CA GLY A 412 -37.46 21.86 -0.45
C GLY A 412 -36.95 21.96 -1.90
N GLN A 413 -35.66 22.22 -2.11
CA GLN A 413 -35.04 22.38 -3.43
C GLN A 413 -34.65 21.01 -4.03
N ASP A 414 -35.65 20.16 -4.26
CA ASP A 414 -35.51 18.77 -4.72
C ASP A 414 -34.63 18.60 -5.96
N GLY A 415 -34.75 19.49 -6.95
CA GLY A 415 -33.92 19.47 -8.16
C GLY A 415 -32.43 19.65 -7.84
N THR A 416 -32.11 20.66 -7.04
CA THR A 416 -30.76 20.96 -6.54
C THR A 416 -30.21 19.79 -5.69
N ALA A 417 -31.06 19.18 -4.87
CA ALA A 417 -30.70 18.02 -4.04
C ALA A 417 -30.29 16.82 -4.90
N ARG A 418 -31.15 16.44 -5.87
CA ARG A 418 -30.89 15.32 -6.78
C ARG A 418 -29.65 15.56 -7.64
N GLU A 419 -29.46 16.77 -8.16
CA GLU A 419 -28.29 17.16 -8.95
C GLU A 419 -26.99 17.02 -8.13
N ALA A 420 -27.00 17.47 -6.88
CA ALA A 420 -25.87 17.36 -5.96
C ALA A 420 -25.49 15.90 -5.68
N PHE A 421 -26.47 15.05 -5.34
CA PHE A 421 -26.24 13.61 -5.12
C PHE A 421 -25.74 12.89 -6.39
N GLN A 422 -26.29 13.23 -7.57
CA GLN A 422 -25.81 12.71 -8.86
C GLN A 422 -24.39 13.19 -9.21
N ARG A 423 -23.97 14.36 -8.75
CA ARG A 423 -22.57 14.84 -8.90
C ARG A 423 -21.62 13.99 -8.07
N VAL A 424 -21.98 13.65 -6.82
CA VAL A 424 -21.16 12.76 -5.97
C VAL A 424 -21.00 11.39 -6.62
N LEU A 425 -22.10 10.81 -7.14
CA LEU A 425 -22.05 9.52 -7.84
C LEU A 425 -21.11 9.56 -9.06
N ARG A 426 -21.18 10.61 -9.91
CA ARG A 426 -20.35 10.69 -11.12
C ARG A 426 -18.88 11.01 -10.85
N ALA A 427 -18.58 11.97 -9.97
CA ALA A 427 -17.22 12.45 -9.74
C ALA A 427 -16.45 11.65 -8.66
N HIS A 428 -17.16 11.07 -7.70
CA HIS A 428 -16.57 10.46 -6.50
C HIS A 428 -17.17 9.09 -6.21
N THR A 429 -17.39 8.28 -7.25
CA THR A 429 -17.93 6.90 -7.24
C THR A 429 -17.42 6.02 -6.09
N ALA A 430 -16.18 6.15 -5.64
CA ALA A 430 -15.58 5.32 -4.59
C ALA A 430 -15.77 5.85 -3.15
N SER A 431 -16.49 6.96 -2.93
CA SER A 431 -16.60 7.61 -1.62
C SER A 431 -17.76 7.09 -0.76
N TYR A 432 -17.65 7.23 0.57
CA TYR A 432 -18.78 7.03 1.51
C TYR A 432 -20.03 7.81 1.08
N TYR A 433 -19.83 9.07 0.68
CA TYR A 433 -20.91 9.96 0.28
C TYR A 433 -21.55 9.53 -1.05
N ALA A 434 -20.89 8.74 -1.90
CA ALA A 434 -21.51 8.14 -3.09
C ALA A 434 -22.56 7.09 -2.68
N TRP A 435 -22.25 6.20 -1.74
CA TRP A 435 -23.26 5.28 -1.21
C TRP A 435 -24.45 6.00 -0.56
N ARG A 436 -24.18 7.02 0.28
CA ARG A 436 -25.24 7.85 0.87
C ARG A 436 -26.07 8.57 -0.19
N SER A 437 -25.43 9.09 -1.24
CA SER A 437 -26.11 9.72 -2.39
C SER A 437 -26.98 8.72 -3.17
N ALA A 438 -26.51 7.49 -3.40
CA ALA A 438 -27.30 6.44 -4.03
C ALA A 438 -28.52 6.07 -3.17
N SER A 439 -28.33 5.90 -1.86
CA SER A 439 -29.40 5.62 -0.89
C SER A 439 -30.47 6.73 -0.89
N LEU A 440 -30.08 8.00 -0.80
CA LEU A 440 -31.01 9.14 -0.84
C LEU A 440 -31.67 9.37 -2.21
N LEU A 441 -31.08 8.86 -3.30
CA LEU A 441 -31.69 8.83 -4.63
C LEU A 441 -32.62 7.62 -4.85
N GLY A 442 -32.92 6.83 -3.80
CA GLY A 442 -33.79 5.65 -3.90
C GLY A 442 -33.20 4.48 -4.70
N ARG A 443 -31.87 4.46 -4.92
CA ARG A 443 -31.20 3.30 -5.53
C ARG A 443 -31.26 2.12 -4.56
N LYS A 444 -31.34 0.89 -5.10
CA LYS A 444 -31.38 -0.37 -4.33
C LYS A 444 -30.02 -0.76 -3.68
N VAL A 445 -29.29 0.21 -3.10
CA VAL A 445 -27.99 0.01 -2.41
C VAL A 445 -28.13 -0.26 -0.91
N GLY A 446 -29.36 -0.22 -0.39
CA GLY A 446 -29.66 -0.28 1.04
C GLY A 446 -29.34 1.02 1.80
N ASP A 447 -29.86 1.09 3.02
CA ASP A 447 -29.54 2.11 4.02
C ASP A 447 -29.04 1.44 5.32
N PHE A 448 -28.81 2.22 6.38
CA PHE A 448 -28.33 1.70 7.66
C PHE A 448 -29.25 0.70 8.37
N ARG A 449 -30.54 0.60 8.01
CA ARG A 449 -31.48 -0.39 8.59
C ARG A 449 -31.66 -1.61 7.67
N GLN A 450 -31.48 -1.45 6.37
CA GLN A 450 -31.78 -2.49 5.36
C GLN A 450 -30.62 -3.45 5.06
N LEU A 451 -29.38 -3.18 5.49
CA LEU A 451 -28.21 -4.00 5.10
C LEU A 451 -28.31 -5.49 5.48
N ARG A 452 -29.12 -5.86 6.48
CA ARG A 452 -29.26 -7.26 6.93
C ARG A 452 -29.99 -8.18 5.96
N SER A 453 -30.86 -7.62 5.12
CA SER A 453 -31.84 -8.38 4.34
C SER A 453 -31.48 -8.54 2.86
N ALA A 454 -30.33 -8.04 2.43
CA ALA A 454 -29.89 -8.16 1.04
C ALA A 454 -29.16 -9.49 0.83
N GLU A 455 -29.77 -10.41 0.07
CA GLU A 455 -29.04 -11.54 -0.49
C GLU A 455 -27.96 -11.03 -1.46
N ARG A 456 -26.69 -11.39 -1.22
CA ARG A 456 -25.53 -10.90 -1.98
C ARG A 456 -24.99 -11.97 -2.93
N SER A 457 -25.15 -11.75 -4.23
CA SER A 457 -24.48 -12.55 -5.27
C SER A 457 -23.06 -12.03 -5.47
N VAL A 458 -22.08 -12.56 -4.72
CA VAL A 458 -20.68 -12.11 -4.80
C VAL A 458 -19.94 -12.82 -5.95
N GLN A 459 -19.58 -12.06 -6.98
CA GLN A 459 -18.79 -12.53 -8.14
C GLN A 459 -17.35 -12.01 -8.09
N ARG A 460 -16.38 -12.90 -7.94
CA ARG A 460 -14.94 -12.60 -8.01
C ARG A 460 -14.40 -12.74 -9.44
N PRO A 461 -13.35 -11.99 -9.83
CA PRO A 461 -12.60 -12.27 -11.04
C PRO A 461 -12.08 -13.72 -11.05
N GLN A 462 -12.37 -14.47 -12.13
CA GLN A 462 -11.93 -15.86 -12.28
C GLN A 462 -10.43 -16.02 -12.54
N GLN A 463 -9.78 -14.97 -13.05
CA GLN A 463 -8.36 -14.94 -13.35
C GLN A 463 -7.70 -13.74 -12.65
N ARG A 464 -6.43 -13.90 -12.28
CA ARG A 464 -5.58 -12.79 -11.84
C ARG A 464 -5.36 -11.78 -12.97
N PRO A 465 -5.32 -10.47 -12.69
CA PRO A 465 -5.09 -9.46 -13.72
C PRO A 465 -3.69 -9.60 -14.35
N GLY A 466 -3.46 -8.97 -15.51
CA GLY A 466 -2.10 -8.86 -16.05
C GLY A 466 -1.24 -7.86 -15.27
N LEU A 467 0.06 -8.14 -15.16
CA LEU A 467 0.97 -7.26 -14.43
C LEU A 467 1.28 -6.00 -15.28
N PRO A 468 1.32 -4.80 -14.67
CA PRO A 468 1.63 -3.58 -15.41
C PRO A 468 3.14 -3.40 -15.66
N ALA A 469 4.02 -4.09 -14.94
CA ALA A 469 5.48 -4.12 -15.16
C ALA A 469 6.06 -5.49 -14.76
N GLY A 470 7.37 -5.68 -14.93
CA GLY A 470 8.07 -6.94 -14.68
C GLY A 470 8.38 -7.73 -15.96
N SER A 471 9.18 -8.78 -15.81
CA SER A 471 9.51 -9.70 -16.91
C SER A 471 8.39 -10.70 -17.16
N ASP A 472 8.36 -11.28 -18.35
CA ASP A 472 7.35 -12.28 -18.73
C ASP A 472 7.38 -13.51 -17.82
N ALA A 473 8.54 -13.87 -17.25
CA ALA A 473 8.66 -14.93 -16.27
C ALA A 473 7.98 -14.58 -14.93
N VAL A 474 8.07 -13.33 -14.48
CA VAL A 474 7.35 -12.86 -13.29
C VAL A 474 5.84 -12.85 -13.53
N GLU A 475 5.36 -12.37 -14.70
CA GLU A 475 3.94 -12.45 -15.02
C GLU A 475 3.46 -13.90 -15.15
N GLU A 476 4.20 -14.79 -15.81
CA GLU A 476 3.80 -16.20 -15.97
C GLU A 476 3.69 -16.90 -14.60
N LEU A 477 4.68 -16.73 -13.70
CA LEU A 477 4.65 -17.27 -12.34
C LEU A 477 3.47 -16.70 -11.53
N TYR A 478 3.26 -15.38 -11.59
CA TYR A 478 2.15 -14.72 -10.89
C TYR A 478 0.78 -15.19 -11.39
N ARG A 479 0.59 -15.30 -12.72
CA ARG A 479 -0.66 -15.78 -13.33
C ARG A 479 -0.94 -17.23 -12.98
N LEU A 480 0.10 -18.04 -12.77
CA LEU A 480 0.02 -19.45 -12.34
C LEU A 480 -0.14 -19.64 -10.82
N GLY A 481 -0.17 -18.58 -10.00
CA GLY A 481 -0.30 -18.73 -8.54
C GLY A 481 0.99 -19.20 -7.86
N GLN A 482 2.14 -19.03 -8.50
CA GLN A 482 3.45 -19.38 -7.95
C GLN A 482 4.03 -18.17 -7.17
N ASP A 483 3.30 -17.71 -6.16
CA ASP A 483 3.45 -16.37 -5.56
C ASP A 483 4.82 -16.10 -4.95
N GLU A 484 5.35 -17.03 -4.15
CA GLU A 484 6.72 -16.93 -3.60
C GLU A 484 7.78 -16.82 -4.71
N ARG A 485 7.57 -17.53 -5.82
CA ARG A 485 8.52 -17.56 -6.95
C ARG A 485 8.45 -16.27 -7.75
N ALA A 486 7.24 -15.76 -8.00
CA ALA A 486 7.01 -14.48 -8.66
C ALA A 486 7.58 -13.32 -7.84
N TRP A 487 7.39 -13.34 -6.51
CA TRP A 487 7.96 -12.36 -5.59
C TRP A 487 9.49 -12.40 -5.56
N ALA A 488 10.08 -13.58 -5.44
CA ALA A 488 11.54 -13.75 -5.46
C ALA A 488 12.17 -13.23 -6.76
N ALA A 489 11.57 -13.56 -7.92
CA ALA A 489 12.02 -13.08 -9.22
C ALA A 489 11.84 -11.56 -9.39
N TRP A 490 10.73 -10.99 -8.90
CA TRP A 490 10.50 -9.55 -8.86
C TRP A 490 11.55 -8.82 -8.02
N ARG A 491 11.86 -9.35 -6.84
CA ARG A 491 12.84 -8.80 -5.89
C ARG A 491 14.26 -8.78 -6.42
N VAL A 492 14.70 -9.81 -7.16
CA VAL A 492 16.02 -9.78 -7.82
C VAL A 492 16.09 -8.66 -8.86
N ALA A 493 15.03 -8.46 -9.67
CA ALA A 493 15.01 -7.44 -10.71
C ALA A 493 14.80 -5.99 -10.19
N ASN A 494 14.10 -5.78 -9.07
CA ASN A 494 13.65 -4.44 -8.63
C ASN A 494 14.01 -4.10 -7.17
N GLY A 495 14.49 -5.05 -6.37
CA GLY A 495 14.65 -4.88 -4.92
C GLY A 495 15.72 -3.87 -4.50
N SER A 496 16.68 -3.58 -5.38
CA SER A 496 17.72 -2.56 -5.18
C SER A 496 17.39 -1.20 -5.79
N ALA A 497 16.18 -1.03 -6.38
CA ALA A 497 15.78 0.26 -6.95
C ALA A 497 15.53 1.29 -5.84
N SER A 498 16.15 2.46 -5.97
CA SER A 498 15.95 3.59 -5.05
C SER A 498 14.52 4.15 -5.10
N GLU A 499 13.89 4.08 -6.27
CA GLU A 499 12.48 4.42 -6.47
C GLU A 499 11.87 3.55 -7.58
N LEU A 500 10.74 2.90 -7.29
CA LEU A 500 9.94 2.19 -8.30
C LEU A 500 9.12 3.20 -9.12
N THR A 501 8.90 2.95 -10.41
CA THR A 501 7.88 3.66 -11.20
C THR A 501 6.47 3.36 -10.70
N VAL A 502 5.46 4.14 -11.15
CA VAL A 502 4.04 3.90 -10.80
C VAL A 502 3.56 2.50 -11.21
N ARG A 503 4.06 1.99 -12.35
CA ARG A 503 3.72 0.64 -12.85
C ARG A 503 4.42 -0.44 -12.02
N GLU A 504 5.67 -0.23 -11.61
CA GLU A 504 6.41 -1.20 -10.79
C GLU A 504 5.88 -1.22 -9.35
N GLN A 505 5.60 -0.07 -8.75
CA GLN A 505 4.96 0.01 -7.43
C GLN A 505 3.57 -0.66 -7.41
N PHE A 506 2.77 -0.53 -8.49
CA PHE A 506 1.51 -1.27 -8.61
C PHE A 506 1.73 -2.78 -8.77
N THR A 507 2.78 -3.19 -9.50
CA THR A 507 3.18 -4.61 -9.64
C THR A 507 3.59 -5.21 -8.30
N GLU A 508 4.44 -4.53 -7.53
CA GLU A 508 4.80 -4.94 -6.17
C GLU A 508 3.56 -5.09 -5.28
N GLY A 509 2.62 -4.14 -5.34
CA GLY A 509 1.35 -4.23 -4.61
C GLY A 509 0.53 -5.48 -4.94
N LEU A 510 0.43 -5.83 -6.23
CA LEU A 510 -0.26 -7.05 -6.70
C LEU A 510 0.44 -8.33 -6.23
N LEU A 511 1.78 -8.37 -6.29
CA LEU A 511 2.57 -9.53 -5.85
C LEU A 511 2.47 -9.73 -4.34
N ARG A 512 2.56 -8.65 -3.54
CA ARG A 512 2.39 -8.68 -2.08
C ARG A 512 1.00 -9.19 -1.66
N ILE A 513 -0.06 -8.67 -2.27
CA ILE A 513 -1.43 -9.16 -1.99
C ILE A 513 -1.57 -10.65 -2.32
N ALA A 514 -0.96 -11.13 -3.41
CA ALA A 514 -1.11 -12.52 -3.81
C ALA A 514 -0.33 -13.52 -2.92
N ARG A 515 0.80 -13.11 -2.32
CA ARG A 515 1.51 -13.87 -1.27
C ARG A 515 0.92 -13.73 0.15
N GLY A 516 -0.20 -13.03 0.31
CA GLY A 516 -0.83 -12.80 1.62
C GLY A 516 -0.29 -11.60 2.42
N ASP A 517 0.68 -10.85 1.91
CA ASP A 517 1.16 -9.58 2.50
C ASP A 517 0.16 -8.45 2.15
N TYR A 518 -1.02 -8.53 2.76
CA TYR A 518 -2.13 -7.63 2.47
C TYR A 518 -1.85 -6.21 2.96
N LEU A 519 -1.26 -6.05 4.15
CA LEU A 519 -0.98 -4.75 4.73
C LEU A 519 -0.04 -3.92 3.83
N GLN A 520 1.12 -4.46 3.46
CA GLN A 520 2.08 -3.72 2.65
C GLN A 520 1.64 -3.64 1.19
N GLY A 521 1.01 -4.70 0.66
CA GLY A 521 0.43 -4.69 -0.67
C GLY A 521 -0.61 -3.58 -0.85
N LEU A 522 -1.58 -3.47 0.07
CA LEU A 522 -2.59 -2.41 0.07
C LEU A 522 -1.97 -1.02 0.25
N ASN A 523 -1.00 -0.87 1.15
CA ASN A 523 -0.27 0.39 1.34
C ASN A 523 0.43 0.83 0.03
N ARG A 524 1.14 -0.08 -0.65
CA ARG A 524 1.86 0.19 -1.91
C ARG A 524 0.94 0.72 -3.01
N ILE A 525 -0.28 0.19 -3.13
CA ILE A 525 -1.21 0.67 -4.17
C ILE A 525 -1.93 1.96 -3.73
N TRP A 526 -2.29 2.07 -2.44
CA TRP A 526 -2.96 3.28 -1.91
C TRP A 526 -2.07 4.53 -1.95
N THR A 527 -0.76 4.41 -1.72
CA THR A 527 0.17 5.55 -1.80
C THR A 527 0.45 6.04 -3.22
N LEU A 528 0.00 5.35 -4.28
CA LEU A 528 0.14 5.84 -5.66
C LEU A 528 -0.52 7.20 -5.89
N GLN A 529 -1.58 7.52 -5.15
CA GLN A 529 -2.24 8.84 -5.21
C GLN A 529 -1.38 9.98 -4.63
N GLN A 530 -0.34 9.66 -3.87
CA GLN A 530 0.59 10.60 -3.23
C GLN A 530 1.89 10.76 -4.03
N ARG A 531 1.97 10.21 -5.24
CA ARG A 531 3.15 10.29 -6.09
C ARG A 531 3.31 11.69 -6.64
N ASP A 532 4.43 12.32 -6.29
CA ASP A 532 4.80 13.64 -6.78
C ASP A 532 5.09 13.64 -8.29
N GLY A 533 4.90 14.79 -8.92
CA GLY A 533 5.18 15.00 -10.34
C GLY A 533 4.01 14.66 -11.27
N LYS A 534 3.78 15.56 -12.25
CA LYS A 534 2.65 15.51 -13.19
C LYS A 534 2.52 14.17 -13.93
N GLN A 535 3.64 13.59 -14.37
CA GLN A 535 3.64 12.33 -15.12
C GLN A 535 3.25 11.13 -14.25
N ALA A 536 3.75 11.05 -13.00
CA ALA A 536 3.39 9.97 -12.09
C ALA A 536 1.90 10.05 -11.71
N HIS A 537 1.39 11.26 -11.46
CA HIS A 537 -0.02 11.49 -11.20
C HIS A 537 -0.91 11.08 -12.39
N GLN A 538 -0.52 11.44 -13.63
CA GLN A 538 -1.22 11.00 -14.86
C GLN A 538 -1.22 9.46 -15.02
N GLN A 539 -0.09 8.79 -14.74
CA GLN A 539 -0.02 7.32 -14.77
C GLN A 539 -0.92 6.68 -13.70
N TRP A 540 -0.97 7.24 -12.49
CA TRP A 540 -1.87 6.78 -11.44
C TRP A 540 -3.34 6.99 -11.81
N GLN A 541 -3.70 8.17 -12.34
CA GLN A 541 -5.05 8.44 -12.85
C GLN A 541 -5.48 7.41 -13.91
N ALA A 542 -4.59 7.09 -14.86
CA ALA A 542 -4.83 6.09 -15.91
C ALA A 542 -4.91 4.65 -15.38
N LEU A 543 -4.21 4.31 -14.30
CA LEU A 543 -4.40 3.03 -13.59
C LEU A 543 -5.74 3.00 -12.85
N ARG A 544 -6.17 4.12 -12.27
CA ARG A 544 -7.42 4.26 -11.52
C ARG A 544 -8.67 4.18 -12.41
N GLN A 545 -8.54 4.39 -13.73
CA GLN A 545 -9.54 4.08 -14.76
C GLN A 545 -9.53 2.59 -15.20
N GLN A 546 -9.12 1.65 -14.32
CA GLN A 546 -9.06 0.23 -14.66
C GLN A 546 -9.64 -0.60 -13.52
N PRO A 547 -10.58 -1.53 -13.78
CA PRO A 547 -11.15 -2.40 -12.75
C PRO A 547 -10.10 -3.15 -11.92
N LYS A 548 -8.94 -3.49 -12.52
CA LYS A 548 -7.84 -4.17 -11.84
C LYS A 548 -7.23 -3.35 -10.69
N TYR A 549 -7.19 -2.01 -10.79
CA TYR A 549 -6.73 -1.15 -9.70
C TYR A 549 -7.67 -1.23 -8.50
N TRP A 550 -8.98 -1.20 -8.75
CA TRP A 550 -9.99 -1.26 -7.70
C TRP A 550 -10.11 -2.65 -7.05
N HIS A 551 -10.06 -3.73 -7.82
CA HIS A 551 -10.00 -5.09 -7.26
C HIS A 551 -8.73 -5.33 -6.44
N ALA A 552 -7.60 -4.75 -6.83
CA ALA A 552 -6.36 -4.81 -6.06
C ALA A 552 -6.42 -3.92 -4.80
N LEU A 553 -7.09 -2.76 -4.86
CA LEU A 553 -7.34 -1.97 -3.66
C LEU A 553 -8.28 -2.66 -2.68
N PHE A 554 -9.26 -3.44 -3.16
CA PHE A 554 -10.31 -4.07 -2.36
C PHE A 554 -10.34 -5.60 -2.56
N PRO A 555 -9.29 -6.34 -2.14
CA PRO A 555 -9.25 -7.78 -2.27
C PRO A 555 -10.26 -8.45 -1.31
N LEU A 556 -10.62 -9.70 -1.62
CA LEU A 556 -11.51 -10.56 -0.82
C LEU A 556 -10.76 -11.80 -0.26
N PRO A 557 -9.73 -11.63 0.58
CA PRO A 557 -9.11 -12.77 1.26
C PRO A 557 -10.05 -13.31 2.35
N TYR A 558 -9.87 -14.57 2.75
CA TYR A 558 -10.71 -15.28 3.72
C TYR A 558 -12.22 -15.32 3.39
N TYR A 559 -12.61 -14.99 2.15
CA TYR A 559 -14.02 -14.75 1.81
C TYR A 559 -14.97 -15.92 2.12
N GLU A 560 -14.56 -17.18 1.92
CA GLU A 560 -15.43 -18.31 2.23
C GLU A 560 -15.72 -18.43 3.73
N ALA A 561 -14.70 -18.22 4.57
CA ALA A 561 -14.85 -18.21 6.02
C ALA A 561 -15.69 -17.00 6.49
N ILE A 562 -15.48 -15.83 5.89
CA ILE A 562 -16.32 -14.65 6.14
C ILE A 562 -17.78 -14.91 5.74
N ALA A 563 -18.01 -15.50 4.58
CA ALA A 563 -19.36 -15.81 4.08
C ALA A 563 -20.07 -16.83 4.97
N GLN A 564 -19.37 -17.89 5.40
CA GLN A 564 -19.88 -18.89 6.34
C GLN A 564 -20.30 -18.26 7.68
N GLN A 565 -19.43 -17.46 8.30
CA GLN A 565 -19.74 -16.80 9.57
C GLN A 565 -20.84 -15.74 9.41
N ALA A 566 -20.82 -14.96 8.32
CA ALA A 566 -21.86 -13.99 8.01
C ALA A 566 -23.23 -14.65 7.81
N GLN A 567 -23.30 -15.79 7.11
CA GLN A 567 -24.51 -16.59 6.96
C GLN A 567 -25.02 -17.09 8.31
N GLN A 568 -24.14 -17.69 9.13
CA GLN A 568 -24.47 -18.21 10.45
C GLN A 568 -25.10 -17.15 11.37
N TYR A 569 -24.57 -15.92 11.34
CA TYR A 569 -25.03 -14.82 12.20
C TYR A 569 -26.02 -13.84 11.54
N ARG A 570 -26.43 -14.11 10.29
CA ARG A 570 -27.30 -13.24 9.47
C ARG A 570 -26.74 -11.82 9.36
N LEU A 571 -25.51 -11.70 8.85
CA LEU A 571 -24.80 -10.45 8.54
C LEU A 571 -24.55 -10.35 7.03
N ASP A 572 -24.30 -9.14 6.51
CA ASP A 572 -23.81 -8.95 5.14
C ASP A 572 -22.31 -9.29 5.08
N PRO A 573 -21.86 -10.27 4.26
CA PRO A 573 -20.46 -10.70 4.22
C PRO A 573 -19.52 -9.61 3.70
N LEU A 574 -19.98 -8.71 2.83
CA LEU A 574 -19.18 -7.58 2.35
C LEU A 574 -19.06 -6.49 3.42
N LEU A 575 -20.03 -6.37 4.33
CA LEU A 575 -19.92 -5.47 5.49
C LEU A 575 -18.92 -6.01 6.53
N VAL A 576 -18.95 -7.32 6.82
CA VAL A 576 -17.93 -7.98 7.66
C VAL A 576 -16.53 -7.82 7.05
N THR A 577 -16.40 -8.02 5.73
CA THR A 577 -15.15 -7.78 5.00
C THR A 577 -14.69 -6.32 5.08
N ALA A 578 -15.61 -5.36 4.99
CA ALA A 578 -15.32 -3.93 5.09
C ALA A 578 -14.84 -3.50 6.49
N ILE A 579 -15.30 -4.18 7.54
CA ILE A 579 -14.85 -4.03 8.93
C ILE A 579 -13.44 -4.61 9.07
N ILE A 580 -13.20 -5.88 8.71
CA ILE A 580 -11.86 -6.51 8.75
C ILE A 580 -10.82 -5.67 8.01
N ARG A 581 -11.19 -5.14 6.83
CA ARG A 581 -10.35 -4.23 6.06
C ARG A 581 -9.97 -2.96 6.83
N ARG A 582 -10.88 -2.41 7.61
CA ARG A 582 -10.65 -1.19 8.42
C ARG A 582 -9.81 -1.51 9.66
N GLU A 583 -10.06 -2.65 10.29
CA GLU A 583 -9.42 -3.12 11.52
C GLU A 583 -7.98 -3.58 11.28
N SER A 584 -7.80 -4.70 10.58
CA SER A 584 -6.50 -5.35 10.40
C SER A 584 -5.89 -5.15 9.00
N ARG A 585 -6.72 -4.75 8.01
CA ARG A 585 -6.38 -4.84 6.58
C ARG A 585 -6.01 -6.26 6.15
N PHE A 586 -6.65 -7.25 6.78
CA PHE A 586 -6.49 -8.70 6.56
C PHE A 586 -5.21 -9.31 7.15
N GLU A 587 -4.54 -8.61 8.07
CA GLU A 587 -3.37 -9.10 8.79
C GLU A 587 -3.79 -9.88 10.07
N PRO A 588 -3.62 -11.21 10.14
CA PRO A 588 -4.03 -12.01 11.31
C PRO A 588 -3.21 -11.67 12.57
N ASP A 589 -1.92 -11.37 12.43
CA ASP A 589 -1.03 -11.10 13.56
C ASP A 589 -1.11 -9.65 14.09
N MET A 590 -2.03 -8.83 13.56
CA MET A 590 -2.11 -7.42 13.94
C MET A 590 -2.52 -7.23 15.40
N GLY A 591 -1.72 -6.44 16.12
CA GLY A 591 -2.05 -5.91 17.45
C GLY A 591 -2.18 -4.39 17.44
N SER A 592 -3.15 -3.85 18.19
CA SER A 592 -3.28 -2.40 18.42
C SER A 592 -2.64 -1.96 19.74
N SER A 593 -2.36 -0.66 19.88
CA SER A 593 -1.89 -0.07 21.14
C SER A 593 -2.91 -0.15 22.29
N ALA A 594 -4.19 -0.43 21.98
CA ALA A 594 -5.24 -0.69 22.96
C ALA A 594 -5.36 -2.18 23.32
N GLY A 595 -4.46 -3.04 22.82
CA GLY A 595 -4.47 -4.48 23.06
C GLY A 595 -5.51 -5.26 22.27
N ALA A 596 -6.05 -4.70 21.19
CA ALA A 596 -6.91 -5.44 20.26
C ALA A 596 -6.08 -6.35 19.36
N ILE A 597 -6.57 -7.54 19.03
CA ILE A 597 -5.81 -8.60 18.33
C ILE A 597 -6.65 -9.19 17.18
N GLY A 598 -5.97 -9.58 16.10
CA GLY A 598 -6.56 -10.44 15.07
C GLY A 598 -7.18 -9.73 13.88
N LEU A 599 -7.69 -10.51 12.93
CA LEU A 599 -8.39 -10.01 11.74
C LEU A 599 -9.51 -9.01 12.07
N MET A 600 -10.25 -9.27 13.15
CA MET A 600 -11.38 -8.43 13.58
C MET A 600 -11.03 -7.46 14.72
N GLN A 601 -9.75 -7.36 15.13
CA GLN A 601 -9.27 -6.50 16.22
C GLN A 601 -10.16 -6.58 17.48
N LEU A 602 -10.27 -7.79 18.05
CA LEU A 602 -11.01 -7.98 19.29
C LEU A 602 -10.13 -7.67 20.50
N ILE A 603 -10.69 -6.92 21.46
CA ILE A 603 -10.10 -6.77 22.79
C ILE A 603 -10.28 -8.12 23.52
N PRO A 604 -9.25 -8.67 24.20
CA PRO A 604 -9.30 -9.97 24.86
C PRO A 604 -10.49 -10.17 25.82
N SER A 605 -10.90 -9.14 26.55
CA SER A 605 -12.07 -9.21 27.44
C SER A 605 -13.42 -9.27 26.70
N THR A 606 -13.50 -8.72 25.48
CA THR A 606 -14.65 -8.89 24.59
C THR A 606 -14.65 -10.29 23.97
N ALA A 607 -13.49 -10.79 23.56
CA ALA A 607 -13.31 -12.13 23.03
C ALA A 607 -13.69 -13.22 24.05
N SER A 608 -13.19 -13.13 25.29
CA SER A 608 -13.51 -14.05 26.38
C SER A 608 -15.03 -14.14 26.63
N ARG A 609 -15.73 -12.99 26.70
CA ARG A 609 -17.20 -12.95 26.83
C ARG A 609 -17.95 -13.54 25.62
N ALA A 610 -17.35 -13.53 24.43
CA ALA A 610 -17.90 -14.17 23.25
C ALA A 610 -17.65 -15.69 23.28
N ALA A 611 -16.45 -16.11 23.70
CA ALA A 611 -16.04 -17.50 23.84
C ALA A 611 -16.90 -18.23 24.90
N GLU A 612 -17.09 -17.64 26.09
CA GLU A 612 -18.02 -18.11 27.13
C GLU A 612 -19.44 -18.36 26.55
N ARG A 613 -19.93 -17.45 25.71
CA ARG A 613 -21.27 -17.51 25.11
C ARG A 613 -21.38 -18.51 23.95
N LEU A 614 -20.25 -18.91 23.39
CA LEU A 614 -20.15 -19.89 22.30
C LEU A 614 -19.68 -21.27 22.76
N GLY A 615 -19.37 -21.45 24.06
CA GLY A 615 -18.83 -22.68 24.61
C GLY A 615 -17.40 -22.98 24.16
N LEU A 616 -16.60 -21.96 23.87
CA LEU A 616 -15.20 -22.08 23.45
C LEU A 616 -14.27 -21.93 24.66
N SER A 617 -13.57 -23.01 25.01
CA SER A 617 -12.59 -23.06 26.10
C SER A 617 -11.16 -22.75 25.66
N ASP A 618 -10.85 -22.94 24.38
CA ASP A 618 -9.55 -22.69 23.77
C ASP A 618 -9.79 -21.93 22.46
N TYR A 619 -9.01 -20.87 22.21
CA TYR A 619 -9.08 -20.02 21.01
C TYR A 619 -7.84 -19.12 20.89
N ASP A 620 -7.38 -18.84 19.67
CA ASP A 620 -6.38 -17.78 19.41
C ASP A 620 -6.99 -16.68 18.53
N LEU A 621 -6.88 -15.42 18.98
CA LEU A 621 -7.33 -14.28 18.19
C LEU A 621 -6.50 -14.03 16.93
N ARG A 622 -5.29 -14.60 16.83
CA ARG A 622 -4.48 -14.61 15.62
C ARG A 622 -4.93 -15.67 14.61
N ASP A 623 -5.60 -16.74 15.04
CA ASP A 623 -6.20 -17.67 14.09
C ASP A 623 -7.36 -16.97 13.34
N PRO A 624 -7.34 -16.98 11.99
CA PRO A 624 -8.39 -16.38 11.20
C PRO A 624 -9.81 -16.89 11.51
N GLN A 625 -9.99 -18.17 11.81
CA GLN A 625 -11.31 -18.77 12.01
C GLN A 625 -11.89 -18.36 13.37
N ASP A 626 -11.10 -18.43 14.43
CA ASP A 626 -11.51 -17.98 15.77
C ASP A 626 -11.80 -16.48 15.80
N SER A 627 -10.91 -15.67 15.22
CA SER A 627 -11.09 -14.22 15.08
C SER A 627 -12.41 -13.88 14.35
N LEU A 628 -12.69 -14.56 13.24
CA LEU A 628 -13.93 -14.40 12.48
C LEU A 628 -15.17 -14.87 13.25
N ARG A 629 -15.09 -16.01 13.95
CA ARG A 629 -16.21 -16.61 14.69
C ARG A 629 -16.62 -15.77 15.89
N LEU A 630 -15.65 -15.35 16.71
CA LEU A 630 -15.88 -14.49 17.88
C LEU A 630 -16.34 -13.09 17.46
N GLY A 631 -15.72 -12.51 16.43
CA GLY A 631 -16.01 -11.16 15.98
C GLY A 631 -17.36 -11.04 15.27
N SER A 632 -17.73 -12.03 14.45
CA SER A 632 -19.04 -12.07 13.78
C SER A 632 -20.18 -12.28 14.79
N TRP A 633 -19.98 -13.10 15.84
CA TRP A 633 -20.92 -13.19 16.95
C TRP A 633 -21.11 -11.83 17.65
N TYR A 634 -20.01 -11.13 17.95
CA TYR A 634 -20.07 -9.84 18.63
C TYR A 634 -20.74 -8.75 17.76
N LEU A 635 -20.47 -8.71 16.45
CA LEU A 635 -21.20 -7.86 15.51
C LEU A 635 -22.70 -8.15 15.51
N ALA A 636 -23.11 -9.41 15.44
CA ALA A 636 -24.53 -9.78 15.44
C ALA A 636 -25.23 -9.44 16.76
N ARG A 637 -24.54 -9.54 17.90
CA ARG A 637 -25.02 -9.05 19.20
C ARG A 637 -25.25 -7.54 19.18
N LEU A 638 -24.29 -6.75 18.68
CA LEU A 638 -24.44 -5.30 18.54
C LEU A 638 -25.57 -4.94 17.57
N HIS A 639 -25.70 -5.66 16.47
CA HIS A 639 -26.74 -5.44 15.47
C HIS A 639 -28.14 -5.70 16.03
N GLY A 640 -28.29 -6.76 16.84
CA GLY A 640 -29.52 -7.06 17.57
C GLY A 640 -29.85 -6.01 18.62
N ARG A 641 -28.85 -5.50 19.36
CA ARG A 641 -29.03 -4.45 20.38
C ARG A 641 -29.64 -3.16 19.80
N TYR A 642 -29.25 -2.80 18.58
CA TYR A 642 -29.73 -1.58 17.91
C TYR A 642 -30.79 -1.87 16.83
N GLU A 643 -31.60 -2.93 17.01
CA GLU A 643 -32.77 -3.23 16.17
C GLU A 643 -32.47 -3.29 14.65
N GLY A 644 -31.29 -3.82 14.29
CA GLY A 644 -30.86 -3.90 12.88
C GLY A 644 -30.18 -2.64 12.34
N ASN A 645 -29.96 -1.60 13.16
CA ASN A 645 -29.25 -0.40 12.75
C ASN A 645 -27.72 -0.64 12.66
N ALA A 646 -27.23 -0.80 11.42
CA ALA A 646 -25.83 -1.03 11.11
C ALA A 646 -24.93 0.17 11.44
N LEU A 647 -25.42 1.42 11.41
CA LEU A 647 -24.64 2.60 11.83
C LEU A 647 -24.25 2.48 13.30
N LEU A 648 -25.24 2.22 14.16
CA LEU A 648 -25.02 2.12 15.61
C LEU A 648 -24.22 0.86 15.97
N MET A 649 -24.39 -0.25 15.24
CA MET A 649 -23.53 -1.43 15.32
C MET A 649 -22.05 -1.09 15.05
N VAL A 650 -21.75 -0.47 13.89
CA VAL A 650 -20.38 -0.13 13.48
C VAL A 650 -19.75 0.92 14.42
N ALA A 651 -20.52 1.93 14.85
CA ALA A 651 -20.06 2.91 15.83
C ALA A 651 -19.73 2.24 17.18
N SER A 652 -20.58 1.32 17.66
CA SER A 652 -20.39 0.63 18.95
C SER A 652 -19.30 -0.42 18.92
N TYR A 653 -18.95 -0.95 17.74
CA TYR A 653 -17.82 -1.86 17.59
C TYR A 653 -16.51 -1.15 17.91
N ASN A 654 -16.33 0.08 17.39
CA ASN A 654 -15.13 0.90 17.62
C ASN A 654 -15.16 1.69 18.94
N ALA A 655 -16.27 2.34 19.29
CA ALA A 655 -16.36 3.21 20.47
C ALA A 655 -16.89 2.52 21.73
N GLY A 656 -17.39 1.29 21.63
CA GLY A 656 -18.12 0.63 22.69
C GLY A 656 -19.56 1.13 22.86
N VAL A 657 -20.38 0.28 23.48
CA VAL A 657 -21.83 0.47 23.64
C VAL A 657 -22.19 1.68 24.53
N GLY A 658 -21.40 1.96 25.57
CA GLY A 658 -21.66 3.08 26.50
C GLY A 658 -21.66 4.41 25.76
N ASN A 659 -20.53 4.74 25.13
CA ASN A 659 -20.39 5.98 24.35
C ASN A 659 -21.51 6.18 23.31
N VAL A 660 -21.90 5.13 22.58
CA VAL A 660 -22.98 5.24 21.58
C VAL A 660 -24.35 5.47 22.22
N ASN A 661 -24.62 4.86 23.38
CA ASN A 661 -25.82 5.15 24.16
C ASN A 661 -25.84 6.62 24.64
N ASP A 662 -24.74 7.11 25.22
CA ASP A 662 -24.62 8.52 25.66
C ASP A 662 -24.81 9.50 24.49
N TRP A 663 -24.40 9.13 23.28
CA TRP A 663 -24.61 9.95 22.09
C TRP A 663 -26.07 9.98 21.63
N LEU A 664 -26.81 8.88 21.80
CA LEU A 664 -28.24 8.75 21.47
C LEU A 664 -29.14 9.53 22.42
N GLU A 665 -28.74 9.70 23.69
CA GLU A 665 -29.45 10.56 24.64
C GLU A 665 -29.38 12.05 24.29
N GLN A 666 -28.35 12.45 23.53
CA GLN A 666 -28.01 13.84 23.23
C GLN A 666 -28.30 14.25 21.78
N ARG A 667 -28.55 13.30 20.87
CA ARG A 667 -28.60 13.54 19.41
C ARG A 667 -29.67 12.67 18.76
N ASP A 668 -30.41 13.24 17.83
CA ASP A 668 -31.41 12.52 17.04
C ASP A 668 -30.75 11.54 16.05
N PRO A 669 -30.99 10.21 16.16
CA PRO A 669 -30.49 9.23 15.20
C PRO A 669 -31.30 9.16 13.89
N ASN A 670 -32.42 9.89 13.77
CA ASN A 670 -33.30 9.82 12.58
C ASN A 670 -32.69 10.51 11.35
N ASP A 671 -31.80 11.49 11.52
CA ASP A 671 -30.87 11.90 10.46
C ASP A 671 -29.50 11.24 10.68
N PRO A 672 -29.25 10.04 10.10
CA PRO A 672 -28.02 9.31 10.36
C PRO A 672 -26.78 10.02 9.80
N ASP A 673 -26.93 10.89 8.80
CA ASP A 673 -25.80 11.64 8.24
C ASP A 673 -25.42 12.84 9.14
N ALA A 674 -26.40 13.47 9.80
CA ALA A 674 -26.16 14.45 10.86
C ALA A 674 -25.57 13.77 12.10
N PHE A 675 -26.15 12.65 12.56
CA PHE A 675 -25.62 11.86 13.68
C PHE A 675 -24.14 11.51 13.44
N VAL A 676 -23.79 10.94 12.28
CA VAL A 676 -22.40 10.65 11.90
C VAL A 676 -21.52 11.90 11.90
N ALA A 677 -22.02 13.06 11.46
CA ALA A 677 -21.25 14.30 11.49
C ALA A 677 -20.98 14.81 12.92
N GLN A 678 -21.88 14.51 13.86
CA GLN A 678 -21.86 14.96 15.26
C GLN A 678 -21.24 13.97 16.26
N ILE A 679 -20.82 12.76 15.83
CA ILE A 679 -20.05 11.82 16.67
C ILE A 679 -18.84 12.56 17.26
N PRO A 680 -18.69 12.68 18.59
CA PRO A 680 -17.62 13.47 19.21
C PRO A 680 -16.23 12.94 18.90
N PHE A 681 -16.05 11.62 18.86
CA PHE A 681 -14.76 11.00 18.60
C PHE A 681 -14.43 11.04 17.11
N ASP A 682 -13.45 11.86 16.73
CA ASP A 682 -12.90 11.96 15.38
C ASP A 682 -12.51 10.60 14.80
N GLU A 683 -11.96 9.72 15.64
CA GLU A 683 -11.62 8.35 15.25
C GLU A 683 -12.87 7.57 14.81
N THR A 684 -13.89 7.46 15.67
CA THR A 684 -15.13 6.72 15.38
C THR A 684 -15.89 7.34 14.21
N ARG A 685 -15.93 8.67 14.13
CA ARG A 685 -16.54 9.43 13.03
C ARG A 685 -15.89 9.11 11.68
N ASN A 686 -14.57 8.94 11.66
CA ASN A 686 -13.82 8.54 10.47
C ASN A 686 -13.89 7.03 10.22
N TYR A 687 -13.91 6.21 11.28
CA TYR A 687 -14.05 4.75 11.23
C TYR A 687 -15.37 4.36 10.55
N VAL A 688 -16.51 4.92 10.98
CA VAL A 688 -17.83 4.67 10.39
C VAL A 688 -17.82 4.99 8.90
N LYS A 689 -17.32 6.17 8.50
CA LYS A 689 -17.22 6.57 7.09
C LYS A 689 -16.29 5.65 6.30
N ALA A 690 -15.19 5.19 6.90
CA ALA A 690 -14.27 4.26 6.27
C ALA A 690 -14.87 2.86 6.08
N VAL A 691 -15.59 2.33 7.07
CA VAL A 691 -16.30 1.03 6.96
C VAL A 691 -17.37 1.08 5.88
N PHE A 692 -18.27 2.07 5.90
CA PHE A 692 -19.33 2.15 4.89
C PHE A 692 -18.80 2.56 3.50
N GLY A 693 -17.70 3.32 3.44
CA GLY A 693 -16.95 3.55 2.20
C GLY A 693 -16.30 2.27 1.65
N ASN A 694 -15.69 1.45 2.52
CA ASN A 694 -15.15 0.13 2.15
C ASN A 694 -16.27 -0.79 1.65
N TYR A 695 -17.38 -0.86 2.40
CA TYR A 695 -18.57 -1.65 2.05
C TYR A 695 -19.09 -1.29 0.66
N TRP A 696 -19.25 0.00 0.37
CA TRP A 696 -19.66 0.48 -0.94
C TRP A 696 -18.70 0.07 -2.08
N ASN A 697 -17.39 0.10 -1.82
CA ASN A 697 -16.41 -0.34 -2.81
C ASN A 697 -16.45 -1.85 -3.04
N TYR A 698 -16.63 -2.65 -1.99
CA TYR A 698 -16.87 -4.09 -2.14
C TYR A 698 -18.16 -4.35 -2.91
N LEU A 699 -19.24 -3.65 -2.57
CA LEU A 699 -20.54 -3.78 -3.19
C LEU A 699 -20.49 -3.52 -4.70
N ARG A 700 -19.98 -2.36 -5.13
CA ARG A 700 -19.89 -2.00 -6.57
C ARG A 700 -18.93 -2.86 -7.39
N LEU A 701 -17.96 -3.53 -6.76
CA LEU A 701 -16.97 -4.37 -7.44
C LEU A 701 -17.43 -5.82 -7.58
N TYR A 702 -18.10 -6.35 -6.56
CA TYR A 702 -18.36 -7.78 -6.44
C TYR A 702 -19.84 -8.17 -6.48
N ASP A 703 -20.79 -7.26 -6.28
CA ASP A 703 -22.22 -7.52 -6.48
C ASP A 703 -22.64 -7.05 -7.90
N PRO A 704 -22.97 -7.97 -8.84
CA PRO A 704 -23.32 -7.61 -10.22
C PRO A 704 -24.52 -6.67 -10.32
N SER A 705 -25.48 -6.78 -9.39
CA SER A 705 -26.69 -5.94 -9.37
C SER A 705 -26.39 -4.46 -9.11
N MET A 706 -25.17 -4.16 -8.67
CA MET A 706 -24.73 -2.82 -8.27
C MET A 706 -23.92 -2.10 -9.36
N ARG A 707 -23.55 -2.80 -10.45
CA ARG A 707 -22.72 -2.25 -11.54
C ARG A 707 -23.44 -1.12 -12.29
N GLU A 708 -24.73 -1.27 -12.57
CA GLU A 708 -25.56 -0.22 -13.19
C GLU A 708 -25.89 0.92 -12.21
N VAL A 709 -25.93 0.60 -10.92
CA VAL A 709 -26.36 1.51 -9.84
C VAL A 709 -25.23 2.46 -9.41
N ALA A 710 -23.99 1.96 -9.34
CA ALA A 710 -22.81 2.76 -9.04
C ALA A 710 -22.35 3.63 -10.23
N GLY A 711 -22.88 3.36 -11.43
CA GLY A 711 -22.21 3.66 -12.68
C GLY A 711 -21.05 2.68 -12.91
N SER A 712 -20.69 2.44 -14.18
CA SER A 712 -19.52 1.64 -14.51
C SER A 712 -18.30 2.14 -13.71
N PRO A 713 -17.48 1.24 -13.12
CA PRO A 713 -16.23 1.68 -12.55
C PRO A 713 -15.43 2.40 -13.65
N PRO A 714 -14.89 3.60 -13.38
CA PRO A 714 -14.02 4.28 -14.34
C PRO A 714 -12.84 3.40 -14.74
#